data_AF-A0A8S4PPH4-F1
#
_entry.id   AF-A0A8S4PPH4-F1
#
_cell.length_a   1.000
_cell.length_b   1.000
_cell.length_c   1.000
_cell.angle_alpha   90.00
_cell.angle_beta   90.00
_cell.angle_gamma   90.00
#
_symmetry.space_group_name_H-M   'P 1'
#
loop_
_entity.id
_entity.type
_entity.pdbx_description
1 polymer ?
#
loop_
_entity_poly.entity_id
_entity_poly.type
_entity_poly.pdbx_seq_one_letter_code
_entity_poly.pdbx_strand_id
1 'polypeptide(L)'
;MWQFVALVLVAQCLITFSLIGGLNAEEPKDLCVDLVFAVDNPATISEDQSETIHKLVYNILSGVDIGSKKAKVGLITFGYSAKVEFGINKFKTRQDLSEAIREVTTKKLKPKKPDPGLALWDALRLIGRNAELLKNKATDAFSGNARGRVLVIITSYSGILSSRLVKAVKQMNKIKQDGILPLLVQLDTKSPGIRTNRVKPFKILLDEDNYIRENISEASLKIANVLDSFKCGCQGTADVCLTKECVQAAAAMIKAMDETVDPCDDFHEYACGRYLKENVIPEDKTSIGRFVTLDDEVRLKLRASLEEDVGPNDIKATIKAKDMYAACVNETLIENRRMTPMRDYINSLGGWPILGNVSWSTWKENEFDWQSLAAQTRRLSIFALMSPIVDIDSKNSSVFILKLEHAYQLGMPGSNSREYLLNGRNDTFVKAYEEWMVSFVMLMKETDDKTIEAKVRKDVGDVIDFDMEIANITISKEERRDRERFYNKWTIEFLQKNITEVDWLRYFNKVFEGVNVTIKKDLEINVAVPQYIRNLIALVNRTPKHVVANYLLWIAMTDAGGLHLSVGIDFKEIKYRYNEVLFGSTLDKPRWELCTVFTADYLIKLPSSRLYLANNFNRESKKVALDMVHELKLSFAEMVKELDWMDDATKKVALDKLEAMRMIIGFEDFILEDAERLNKEYEELKINRGQMFESVVEGMYYLANNGLKKIGQLVTDENSGLSQALPPHQVNAAYDPSLNQMIFASGILQGLFFNKDFPKALNFGAIGVVIGHEMTHGFDDEGRLYDKDGNLFQWWSENVIKDFKKRAQCFINQYGNFTIPEINMNLNGINTQGENIADNGGLKQALSAYRNWAKRQDGRENGLPGLALSNEQLFFLSFAQIWCGKERPEQLIKRVRTLRHPNGRFRAFGTLQNCPDFSEAFNCKKGDKMNPENKCKLW
;
A
#
# COMPACT_ATOMS: atom_id res chain seq x y z
N MET A 1 -23.97 -25.97 18.67
CA MET A 1 -23.36 -24.76 18.06
C MET A 1 -24.28 -23.54 18.19
N TRP A 2 -25.55 -23.62 17.79
CA TRP A 2 -26.54 -22.54 17.96
C TRP A 2 -26.81 -22.12 19.42
N GLN A 3 -26.87 -23.07 20.37
CA GLN A 3 -26.94 -22.73 21.81
C GLN A 3 -25.69 -22.05 22.34
N PHE A 4 -24.51 -22.38 21.79
CA PHE A 4 -23.22 -21.82 22.18
C PHE A 4 -23.11 -20.34 21.75
N VAL A 5 -23.66 -19.99 20.58
CA VAL A 5 -23.71 -18.61 20.08
C VAL A 5 -24.75 -17.77 20.86
N ALA A 6 -25.91 -18.34 21.18
CA ALA A 6 -26.92 -17.69 22.02
C ALA A 6 -26.40 -17.40 23.45
N LEU A 7 -25.59 -18.30 24.02
CA LEU A 7 -24.96 -18.13 25.35
C LEU A 7 -23.88 -17.05 25.40
N VAL A 8 -23.07 -16.93 24.34
CA VAL A 8 -22.08 -15.86 24.20
C VAL A 8 -22.77 -14.49 24.17
N LEU A 9 -23.86 -14.39 23.40
CA LEU A 9 -24.63 -13.16 23.23
C LEU A 9 -25.34 -12.73 24.53
N VAL A 10 -25.92 -13.67 25.28
CA VAL A 10 -26.59 -13.34 26.54
C VAL A 10 -25.60 -12.98 27.65
N ALA A 11 -24.47 -13.67 27.77
CA ALA A 11 -23.47 -13.35 28.78
C ALA A 11 -22.79 -11.99 28.51
N GLN A 12 -22.60 -11.61 27.25
CA GLN A 12 -22.13 -10.27 26.88
C GLN A 12 -23.20 -9.20 27.12
N CYS A 13 -24.49 -9.48 26.85
CA CYS A 13 -25.57 -8.56 27.23
C CYS A 13 -25.60 -8.31 28.75
N LEU A 14 -25.57 -9.35 29.57
CA LEU A 14 -25.67 -9.22 31.03
C LEU A 14 -24.51 -8.41 31.64
N ILE A 15 -23.29 -8.53 31.10
CA ILE A 15 -22.13 -7.73 31.54
C ILE A 15 -22.27 -6.27 31.11
N THR A 16 -22.82 -6.01 29.92
CA THR A 16 -22.97 -4.66 29.37
C THR A 16 -24.10 -3.88 30.06
N PHE A 17 -25.24 -4.53 30.35
CA PHE A 17 -26.36 -3.94 31.11
C PHE A 17 -26.02 -3.65 32.57
N SER A 18 -25.08 -4.41 33.15
CA SER A 18 -24.61 -4.27 34.52
C SER A 18 -23.82 -2.97 34.77
N LEU A 19 -23.17 -2.42 33.74
CA LEU A 19 -22.27 -1.27 33.84
C LEU A 19 -22.99 0.09 33.72
N ILE A 20 -24.27 0.10 33.32
CA ILE A 20 -24.98 1.32 32.88
C ILE A 20 -26.03 1.80 33.90
N GLY A 21 -26.32 1.05 34.96
CA GLY A 21 -27.15 1.54 36.08
C GLY A 21 -28.47 2.19 35.65
N GLY A 22 -29.32 1.45 34.92
CA GLY A 22 -30.62 1.96 34.49
C GLY A 22 -31.61 0.84 34.24
N LEU A 23 -32.57 0.67 35.16
CA LEU A 23 -33.77 -0.13 34.93
C LEU A 23 -34.78 0.73 34.17
N ASN A 24 -35.10 0.35 32.93
CA ASN A 24 -36.44 0.45 32.31
C ASN A 24 -36.39 -0.15 30.90
N ALA A 25 -36.58 -1.46 30.79
CA ALA A 25 -37.03 -2.12 29.57
C ALA A 25 -37.63 -3.49 29.94
N GLU A 26 -38.84 -3.76 29.45
CA GLU A 26 -39.58 -4.99 29.69
C GLU A 26 -38.88 -6.18 28.98
N GLU A 27 -38.44 -7.16 29.80
CA GLU A 27 -37.89 -8.51 29.51
C GLU A 27 -36.41 -8.64 29.04
N PRO A 28 -35.66 -9.66 29.53
CA PRO A 28 -36.01 -11.08 29.57
C PRO A 28 -35.91 -11.74 30.96
N LYS A 29 -37.06 -12.09 31.56
CA LYS A 29 -37.14 -12.68 32.92
C LYS A 29 -36.96 -14.20 32.98
N ASP A 30 -36.81 -14.90 31.85
CA ASP A 30 -36.82 -16.38 31.81
C ASP A 30 -35.61 -17.00 31.11
N LEU A 31 -34.42 -16.65 31.58
CA LEU A 31 -33.16 -17.18 31.06
C LEU A 31 -32.73 -18.48 31.76
N CYS A 32 -32.51 -19.54 30.97
CA CYS A 32 -32.18 -20.88 31.45
C CYS A 32 -30.68 -21.19 31.27
N VAL A 33 -29.82 -20.53 32.05
CA VAL A 33 -28.34 -20.59 31.96
C VAL A 33 -27.68 -20.91 33.31
N ASP A 34 -26.63 -21.73 33.30
CA ASP A 34 -25.74 -21.92 34.44
C ASP A 34 -24.54 -20.95 34.31
N LEU A 35 -24.37 -20.06 35.30
CA LEU A 35 -23.27 -19.11 35.39
C LEU A 35 -22.31 -19.52 36.51
N VAL A 36 -21.02 -19.63 36.20
CA VAL A 36 -19.97 -19.85 37.21
C VAL A 36 -19.03 -18.66 37.16
N PHE A 37 -18.85 -17.99 38.29
CA PHE A 37 -17.87 -16.93 38.44
C PHE A 37 -16.58 -17.48 39.05
N ALA A 38 -15.45 -17.17 38.44
CA ALA A 38 -14.14 -17.33 39.02
C ALA A 38 -13.55 -15.94 39.22
N VAL A 39 -13.36 -15.52 40.47
CA VAL A 39 -12.88 -14.17 40.78
C VAL A 39 -11.64 -14.20 41.65
N ASP A 40 -10.81 -13.16 41.55
CA ASP A 40 -9.70 -12.99 42.48
C ASP A 40 -10.19 -13.01 43.93
N ASN A 41 -9.42 -13.63 44.81
CA ASN A 41 -9.71 -13.67 46.23
C ASN A 41 -9.50 -12.25 46.81
N PRO A 42 -10.50 -11.66 47.48
CA PRO A 42 -10.40 -10.34 48.13
C PRO A 42 -9.19 -10.17 49.03
N ALA A 43 -8.73 -11.25 49.68
CA ALA A 43 -7.55 -11.24 50.53
C ALA A 43 -6.22 -11.09 49.75
N THR A 44 -6.25 -11.09 48.42
CA THR A 44 -5.07 -11.04 47.54
C THR A 44 -5.02 -9.83 46.61
N ILE A 45 -6.03 -8.96 46.66
CA ILE A 45 -6.20 -7.78 45.80
C ILE A 45 -6.49 -6.54 46.64
N SER A 46 -6.42 -5.35 46.04
CA SER A 46 -6.76 -4.10 46.74
C SER A 46 -8.26 -4.00 47.05
N GLU A 47 -8.61 -3.15 48.01
CA GLU A 47 -10.00 -2.92 48.43
C GLU A 47 -10.85 -2.39 47.27
N ASP A 48 -10.31 -1.43 46.50
CA ASP A 48 -10.96 -0.88 45.31
C ASP A 48 -11.22 -1.96 44.25
N GLN A 49 -10.21 -2.80 43.96
CA GLN A 49 -10.38 -3.91 43.03
C GLN A 49 -11.42 -4.92 43.52
N SER A 50 -11.45 -5.22 44.82
CA SER A 50 -12.43 -6.13 45.41
C SER A 50 -13.84 -5.58 45.33
N GLU A 51 -14.01 -4.28 45.56
CA GLU A 51 -15.30 -3.60 45.43
C GLU A 51 -15.78 -3.56 43.97
N THR A 52 -14.87 -3.32 43.02
CA THR A 52 -15.16 -3.36 41.58
C THR A 52 -15.60 -4.76 41.13
N ILE A 53 -14.92 -5.82 41.60
CA ILE A 53 -15.35 -7.20 41.33
C ILE A 53 -16.75 -7.46 41.90
N HIS A 54 -17.02 -7.05 43.15
CA HIS A 54 -18.33 -7.23 43.76
C HIS A 54 -19.42 -6.52 42.96
N LYS A 55 -19.23 -5.24 42.61
CA LYS A 55 -20.19 -4.45 41.83
C LYS A 55 -20.46 -5.08 40.47
N LEU A 56 -19.41 -5.53 39.77
CA LEU A 56 -19.54 -6.16 38.47
C LEU A 56 -20.34 -7.46 38.56
N VAL A 57 -20.02 -8.36 39.50
CA VAL A 57 -20.76 -9.61 39.70
C VAL A 57 -22.22 -9.34 40.11
N TYR A 58 -22.45 -8.42 41.04
CA TYR A 58 -23.80 -8.06 41.50
C TYR A 58 -24.65 -7.51 40.36
N ASN A 59 -24.10 -6.58 39.58
CA ASN A 59 -24.85 -5.96 38.50
C ASN A 59 -25.15 -6.99 37.39
N ILE A 60 -24.24 -7.93 37.09
CA ILE A 60 -24.51 -9.02 36.13
C ILE A 60 -25.70 -9.86 36.60
N LEU A 61 -25.81 -10.11 37.91
CA LEU A 61 -26.89 -10.90 38.50
C LEU A 61 -28.20 -10.13 38.66
N SER A 62 -28.15 -8.79 38.72
CA SER A 62 -29.33 -7.94 38.84
C SER A 62 -30.28 -8.07 37.64
N GLY A 63 -29.72 -8.38 36.46
CA GLY A 63 -30.46 -8.58 35.22
C GLY A 63 -30.95 -10.01 34.98
N VAL A 64 -30.79 -10.94 35.93
CA VAL A 64 -31.14 -12.36 35.75
C VAL A 64 -32.01 -12.90 36.88
N ASP A 65 -33.09 -13.59 36.54
CA ASP A 65 -33.92 -14.27 37.54
C ASP A 65 -33.27 -15.60 37.98
N ILE A 66 -33.08 -15.74 39.30
CA ILE A 66 -32.43 -16.89 39.93
C ILE A 66 -33.48 -17.89 40.38
N GLY A 67 -33.29 -19.18 40.06
CA GLY A 67 -34.19 -20.23 40.51
C GLY A 67 -33.88 -21.59 39.91
N SER A 68 -34.45 -22.65 40.49
CA SER A 68 -34.17 -24.04 40.07
C SER A 68 -34.53 -24.33 38.60
N LYS A 69 -35.52 -23.61 38.05
CA LYS A 69 -35.93 -23.65 36.64
C LYS A 69 -35.39 -22.48 35.79
N LYS A 70 -34.74 -21.49 36.40
CA LYS A 70 -34.18 -20.29 35.75
C LYS A 70 -32.65 -20.33 35.78
N ALA A 71 -31.97 -19.20 35.97
CA ALA A 71 -30.51 -19.18 36.02
C ALA A 71 -29.98 -19.72 37.34
N LYS A 72 -28.86 -20.45 37.26
CA LYS A 72 -28.17 -21.06 38.42
C LYS A 72 -26.75 -20.51 38.50
N VAL A 73 -26.30 -20.15 39.70
CA VAL A 73 -25.04 -19.43 39.89
C VAL A 73 -24.12 -20.15 40.85
N GLY A 74 -22.85 -20.31 40.46
CA GLY A 74 -21.76 -20.80 41.31
C GLY A 74 -20.62 -19.78 41.38
N LEU A 75 -19.82 -19.84 42.45
CA LEU A 75 -18.71 -18.91 42.68
C LEU A 75 -17.47 -19.65 43.18
N ILE A 76 -16.33 -19.27 42.61
CA ILE A 76 -14.99 -19.75 42.93
C ILE A 76 -14.11 -18.52 43.16
N THR A 77 -13.35 -18.53 44.24
CA THR A 77 -12.29 -17.54 44.47
C THR A 77 -10.93 -18.16 44.19
N PHE A 78 -9.98 -17.37 43.70
CA PHE A 78 -8.60 -17.83 43.49
C PHE A 78 -7.59 -16.74 43.87
N GLY A 79 -6.45 -17.15 44.45
CA GLY A 79 -5.38 -16.23 44.82
C GLY A 79 -4.08 -16.93 45.23
N TYR A 80 -4.14 -17.83 46.22
CA TYR A 80 -3.05 -18.77 46.53
C TYR A 80 -3.36 -20.19 46.03
N SER A 81 -4.63 -20.58 46.18
CA SER A 81 -5.25 -21.78 45.65
C SER A 81 -6.67 -21.43 45.24
N ALA A 82 -7.26 -22.20 44.34
CA ALA A 82 -8.67 -22.03 44.02
C ALA A 82 -9.56 -22.70 45.06
N LYS A 83 -10.64 -22.04 45.46
CA LYS A 83 -11.63 -22.54 46.41
C LYS A 83 -13.04 -22.33 45.85
N VAL A 84 -13.83 -23.40 45.84
CA VAL A 84 -15.27 -23.31 45.55
C VAL A 84 -15.95 -22.72 46.77
N GLU A 85 -16.55 -21.55 46.62
CA GLU A 85 -17.31 -20.93 47.70
C GLU A 85 -18.74 -21.47 47.73
N PHE A 86 -19.32 -21.71 46.55
CA PHE A 86 -20.54 -22.50 46.40
C PHE A 86 -20.75 -22.97 44.96
N GLY A 87 -21.41 -24.13 44.82
CA GLY A 87 -21.82 -24.68 43.54
C GLY A 87 -23.10 -24.06 42.99
N ILE A 88 -23.35 -24.33 41.70
CA ILE A 88 -24.59 -23.92 41.02
C ILE A 88 -25.82 -24.47 41.75
N ASN A 89 -26.93 -23.72 41.75
CA ASN A 89 -28.22 -24.11 42.36
C ASN A 89 -28.26 -24.14 43.90
N LYS A 90 -27.23 -23.65 44.61
CA LYS A 90 -27.25 -23.51 46.08
C LYS A 90 -28.32 -22.52 46.55
N PHE A 91 -28.45 -21.40 45.86
CA PHE A 91 -29.40 -20.34 46.19
C PHE A 91 -30.55 -20.32 45.19
N LYS A 92 -31.78 -20.17 45.70
CA LYS A 92 -33.01 -20.18 44.90
C LYS A 92 -33.63 -18.80 44.70
N THR A 93 -33.11 -17.78 45.40
CA THR A 93 -33.56 -16.39 45.29
C THR A 93 -32.37 -15.48 44.98
N ARG A 94 -32.62 -14.33 44.35
CA ARG A 94 -31.58 -13.34 44.02
C ARG A 94 -31.00 -12.70 45.30
N GLN A 95 -31.83 -12.47 46.31
CA GLN A 95 -31.44 -11.82 47.55
C GLN A 95 -30.41 -12.67 48.32
N ASP A 96 -30.69 -13.96 48.55
CA ASP A 96 -29.77 -14.85 49.27
C ASP A 96 -28.45 -15.04 48.52
N LEU A 97 -28.51 -15.12 47.19
CA LEU A 97 -27.32 -15.22 46.34
C LEU A 97 -26.46 -13.95 46.45
N SER A 98 -27.09 -12.77 46.40
CA SER A 98 -26.40 -11.50 46.51
C SER A 98 -25.71 -11.33 47.85
N GLU A 99 -26.36 -11.70 48.95
CA GLU A 99 -25.76 -11.62 50.29
C GLU A 99 -24.57 -12.55 50.42
N ALA A 100 -24.67 -13.78 49.88
CA ALA A 100 -23.56 -14.73 49.86
C ALA A 100 -22.37 -14.25 49.02
N ILE A 101 -22.61 -13.62 47.87
CA ILE A 101 -21.55 -13.05 47.03
C ILE A 101 -20.88 -11.88 47.73
N ARG A 102 -21.66 -11.00 48.38
CA ARG A 102 -21.12 -9.89 49.18
C ARG A 102 -20.25 -10.39 50.31
N GLU A 103 -20.69 -11.41 51.06
CA GLU A 103 -19.88 -11.99 52.14
C GLU A 103 -18.55 -12.54 51.62
N VAL A 104 -18.56 -13.24 50.48
CA VAL A 104 -17.35 -13.83 49.90
C VAL A 104 -16.39 -12.76 49.35
N THR A 105 -16.92 -11.73 48.68
CA THR A 105 -16.13 -10.72 47.95
C THR A 105 -15.65 -9.54 48.83
N THR A 106 -16.00 -9.51 50.12
CA THR A 106 -15.59 -8.43 51.05
C THR A 106 -14.88 -8.92 52.31
N LYS A 107 -14.69 -10.24 52.49
CA LYS A 107 -14.08 -10.85 53.69
C LYS A 107 -12.55 -10.71 53.70
N LYS A 108 -12.02 -9.87 54.61
CA LYS A 108 -10.56 -9.69 54.79
C LYS A 108 -9.92 -10.82 55.61
N LEU A 109 -8.82 -11.40 55.11
CA LEU A 109 -7.88 -12.25 55.86
C LEU A 109 -6.44 -11.76 55.64
N LYS A 110 -5.54 -12.01 56.61
CA LYS A 110 -4.17 -11.44 56.66
C LYS A 110 -3.34 -11.74 55.39
N PRO A 111 -2.56 -10.77 54.88
CA PRO A 111 -1.85 -10.89 53.60
C PRO A 111 -0.58 -11.75 53.71
N LYS A 112 -0.40 -12.67 52.76
CA LYS A 112 0.90 -13.20 52.31
C LYS A 112 1.05 -12.86 50.81
N LYS A 113 2.26 -12.85 50.24
CA LYS A 113 2.41 -12.58 48.79
C LYS A 113 1.98 -13.81 47.95
N PRO A 114 1.01 -13.71 47.03
CA PRO A 114 0.62 -14.82 46.14
C PRO A 114 1.48 -14.93 44.87
N ASP A 115 1.52 -16.12 44.26
CA ASP A 115 1.97 -16.37 42.86
C ASP A 115 0.72 -16.44 41.95
N PRO A 116 0.40 -15.39 41.19
CA PRO A 116 -0.87 -15.28 40.45
C PRO A 116 -1.04 -16.30 39.34
N GLY A 117 0.07 -16.74 38.73
CA GLY A 117 0.06 -17.70 37.63
C GLY A 117 -0.30 -19.12 38.09
N LEU A 118 -0.01 -19.45 39.36
CA LEU A 118 -0.37 -20.73 39.96
C LEU A 118 -1.87 -20.80 40.28
N ALA A 119 -2.44 -19.72 40.81
CA ALA A 119 -3.82 -19.71 41.31
C ALA A 119 -4.89 -19.76 40.22
N LEU A 120 -4.72 -19.02 39.11
CA LEU A 120 -5.66 -19.08 37.98
C LEU A 120 -5.63 -20.46 37.30
N TRP A 121 -4.44 -21.04 37.15
CA TRP A 121 -4.30 -22.38 36.58
C TRP A 121 -4.94 -23.45 37.47
N ASP A 122 -4.76 -23.34 38.80
CA ASP A 122 -5.43 -24.22 39.77
C ASP A 122 -6.96 -24.04 39.75
N ALA A 123 -7.47 -22.81 39.53
CA ALA A 123 -8.91 -22.56 39.38
C ALA A 123 -9.49 -23.27 38.16
N LEU A 124 -8.85 -23.10 37.00
CA LEU A 124 -9.26 -23.76 35.76
C LEU A 124 -9.14 -25.30 35.85
N ARG A 125 -8.14 -25.80 36.57
CA ARG A 125 -7.99 -27.23 36.84
C ARG A 125 -9.06 -27.76 37.80
N LEU A 126 -9.42 -27.00 38.83
CA LEU A 126 -10.47 -27.35 39.79
C LEU A 126 -11.85 -27.39 39.11
N ILE A 127 -12.15 -26.39 38.28
CA ILE A 127 -13.36 -26.34 37.44
C ILE A 127 -13.44 -27.56 36.52
N GLY A 128 -12.33 -27.93 35.87
CA GLY A 128 -12.28 -29.10 34.99
C GLY A 128 -12.41 -30.45 35.71
N ARG A 129 -12.14 -30.52 37.03
CA ARG A 129 -12.17 -31.77 37.82
C ARG A 129 -13.42 -31.95 38.65
N ASN A 130 -14.06 -30.87 39.09
CA ASN A 130 -15.10 -30.96 40.11
C ASN A 130 -16.50 -31.03 39.48
N ALA A 131 -17.05 -32.25 39.43
CA ALA A 131 -18.35 -32.52 38.81
C ALA A 131 -19.51 -31.79 39.50
N GLU A 132 -19.43 -31.46 40.79
CA GLU A 132 -20.52 -30.74 41.49
C GLU A 132 -20.71 -29.28 41.02
N LEU A 133 -19.68 -28.66 40.41
CA LEU A 133 -19.79 -27.29 39.88
C LEU A 133 -20.54 -27.21 38.55
N LEU A 134 -20.51 -28.28 37.74
CA LEU A 134 -20.90 -28.24 36.32
C LEU A 134 -21.55 -29.53 35.81
N LYS A 135 -21.61 -30.60 36.60
CA LYS A 135 -22.20 -31.89 36.27
C LYS A 135 -23.04 -32.40 37.45
N ASN A 136 -24.19 -31.76 37.66
CA ASN A 136 -25.36 -32.58 37.94
C ASN A 136 -25.67 -33.37 36.65
N LYS A 137 -25.08 -34.57 36.54
CA LYS A 137 -25.70 -35.67 35.79
C LYS A 137 -26.92 -36.11 36.62
N ALA A 138 -27.96 -35.30 36.59
CA ALA A 138 -29.28 -35.68 37.02
C ALA A 138 -30.24 -35.23 35.93
N THR A 139 -30.76 -36.23 35.24
CA THR A 139 -31.89 -36.20 34.33
C THR A 139 -33.04 -35.38 34.91
N ASP A 140 -33.15 -34.10 34.53
CA ASP A 140 -34.46 -33.46 34.37
C ASP A 140 -34.97 -33.82 32.97
N ALA A 141 -35.33 -35.09 32.83
CA ALA A 141 -35.98 -35.65 31.66
C ALA A 141 -37.44 -35.18 31.62
N PHE A 142 -37.70 -33.88 31.49
CA PHE A 142 -39.04 -33.33 31.18
C PHE A 142 -38.96 -31.89 30.62
N SER A 143 -38.04 -31.63 29.70
CA SER A 143 -38.15 -30.59 28.66
C SER A 143 -36.90 -30.70 27.81
N GLY A 144 -37.00 -31.03 26.53
CA GLY A 144 -35.87 -31.33 25.63
C GLY A 144 -34.90 -30.17 25.32
N ASN A 145 -34.65 -29.23 26.24
CA ASN A 145 -33.74 -28.10 26.05
C ASN A 145 -32.46 -28.27 26.88
N ALA A 146 -31.32 -28.44 26.20
CA ALA A 146 -30.01 -28.39 26.85
C ALA A 146 -29.74 -26.99 27.43
N ARG A 147 -29.43 -26.92 28.74
CA ARG A 147 -29.07 -25.67 29.43
C ARG A 147 -27.69 -25.18 29.01
N GLY A 148 -27.58 -23.89 28.80
CA GLY A 148 -26.31 -23.26 28.47
C GLY A 148 -25.42 -23.00 29.68
N ARG A 149 -24.09 -23.02 29.51
CA ARG A 149 -23.13 -22.85 30.60
C ARG A 149 -22.04 -21.84 30.27
N VAL A 150 -21.81 -20.89 31.18
CA VAL A 150 -20.83 -19.82 31.03
C VAL A 150 -19.95 -19.74 32.27
N LEU A 151 -18.64 -19.64 32.06
CA LEU A 151 -17.63 -19.37 33.07
C LEU A 151 -17.13 -17.94 32.90
N VAL A 152 -17.37 -17.07 33.87
CA VAL A 152 -16.88 -15.68 33.86
C VAL A 152 -15.71 -15.57 34.82
N ILE A 153 -14.54 -15.22 34.30
CA ILE A 153 -13.28 -15.08 35.03
C ILE A 153 -12.99 -13.59 35.17
N ILE A 154 -12.86 -13.09 36.39
CA ILE A 154 -12.58 -11.67 36.67
C ILE A 154 -11.30 -11.57 37.50
N THR A 155 -10.29 -10.87 36.99
CA THR A 155 -8.97 -10.80 37.63
C THR A 155 -8.30 -9.43 37.48
N SER A 156 -7.41 -9.08 38.40
CA SER A 156 -6.71 -7.80 38.51
C SER A 156 -5.20 -7.88 38.22
N TYR A 157 -4.67 -9.08 37.98
CA TYR A 157 -3.23 -9.26 37.78
C TYR A 157 -2.77 -8.85 36.37
N SER A 158 -1.77 -7.98 36.25
CA SER A 158 -1.26 -7.42 34.98
C SER A 158 0.00 -8.10 34.41
N GLY A 159 0.67 -8.99 35.17
CA GLY A 159 1.91 -9.66 34.76
C GLY A 159 1.69 -10.93 33.93
N ILE A 160 1.46 -10.80 32.62
CA ILE A 160 1.07 -11.90 31.71
C ILE A 160 2.26 -12.47 30.90
N LEU A 161 3.38 -12.79 31.56
CA LEU A 161 4.52 -13.44 30.91
C LEU A 161 5.09 -14.57 31.78
N SER A 162 4.32 -15.65 31.97
CA SER A 162 4.86 -16.91 32.51
C SER A 162 4.48 -18.11 31.64
N SER A 163 5.38 -19.09 31.57
CA SER A 163 5.21 -20.37 30.84
C SER A 163 3.97 -21.18 31.25
N ARG A 164 3.34 -20.82 32.38
CA ARG A 164 2.14 -21.47 32.93
C ARG A 164 0.84 -20.88 32.37
N LEU A 165 0.84 -19.67 31.81
CA LEU A 165 -0.34 -19.11 31.13
C LEU A 165 -0.69 -19.89 29.86
N VAL A 166 0.31 -20.41 29.15
CA VAL A 166 0.12 -21.32 28.01
C VAL A 166 -0.66 -22.58 28.46
N LYS A 167 -0.42 -23.08 29.68
CA LYS A 167 -1.18 -24.21 30.25
C LYS A 167 -2.61 -23.81 30.62
N ALA A 168 -2.82 -22.62 31.16
CA ALA A 168 -4.15 -22.08 31.45
C ALA A 168 -4.99 -21.89 30.18
N VAL A 169 -4.41 -21.34 29.11
CA VAL A 169 -5.06 -21.20 27.80
C VAL A 169 -5.41 -22.55 27.19
N LYS A 170 -4.52 -23.54 27.27
CA LYS A 170 -4.84 -24.93 26.85
C LYS A 170 -6.01 -25.51 27.64
N GLN A 171 -6.08 -25.25 28.94
CA GLN A 171 -7.18 -25.73 29.79
C GLN A 171 -8.50 -25.01 29.50
N MET A 172 -8.49 -23.70 29.21
CA MET A 172 -9.68 -22.96 28.76
C MET A 172 -10.21 -23.50 27.43
N ASN A 173 -9.33 -23.84 26.50
CA ASN A 173 -9.73 -24.49 25.24
C ASN A 173 -10.36 -25.87 25.47
N LYS A 174 -9.88 -26.63 26.47
CA LYS A 174 -10.51 -27.90 26.87
C LYS A 174 -11.90 -27.70 27.49
N ILE A 175 -12.06 -26.72 28.39
CA ILE A 175 -13.37 -26.35 28.98
C ILE A 175 -14.37 -25.92 27.88
N LYS A 176 -13.88 -25.21 26.85
CA LYS A 176 -14.67 -24.85 25.67
C LYS A 176 -15.16 -26.06 24.88
N GLN A 177 -14.32 -27.09 24.74
CA GLN A 177 -14.71 -28.36 24.10
C GLN A 177 -15.77 -29.13 24.91
N ASP A 178 -15.78 -28.97 26.24
CA ASP A 178 -16.78 -29.56 27.14
C ASP A 178 -18.13 -28.80 27.17
N GLY A 179 -18.32 -27.82 26.27
CA GLY A 179 -19.59 -27.10 26.09
C GLY A 179 -19.81 -25.92 27.04
N ILE A 180 -18.76 -25.45 27.73
CA ILE A 180 -18.81 -24.30 28.64
C ILE A 180 -18.05 -23.14 28.02
N LEU A 181 -18.65 -21.95 27.98
CA LEU A 181 -18.00 -20.76 27.42
C LEU A 181 -17.18 -20.00 28.49
N PRO A 182 -15.84 -19.92 28.39
CA PRO A 182 -15.05 -19.05 29.25
C PRO A 182 -15.02 -17.61 28.75
N LEU A 183 -15.25 -16.65 29.64
CA LEU A 183 -15.10 -15.20 29.44
C LEU A 183 -14.05 -14.69 30.44
N LEU A 184 -13.09 -13.88 30.00
CA LEU A 184 -12.06 -13.30 30.84
C LEU A 184 -12.20 -11.78 30.88
N VAL A 185 -12.27 -11.22 32.09
CA VAL A 185 -12.36 -9.80 32.39
C VAL A 185 -11.13 -9.43 33.22
N GLN A 186 -10.37 -8.45 32.76
CA GLN A 186 -9.16 -7.99 33.45
C GLN A 186 -9.32 -6.54 33.91
N LEU A 187 -9.06 -6.28 35.19
CA LEU A 187 -9.07 -4.95 35.80
C LEU A 187 -7.66 -4.34 35.69
N ASP A 188 -7.52 -3.13 35.14
CA ASP A 188 -6.23 -2.43 35.00
C ASP A 188 -6.17 -1.26 35.99
N THR A 189 -5.15 -1.23 36.86
CA THR A 189 -4.94 -0.14 37.83
C THR A 189 -3.47 0.30 37.73
N LYS A 190 -3.22 1.35 36.94
CA LYS A 190 -1.99 2.15 36.76
C LYS A 190 -0.64 1.57 37.25
N SER A 191 0.30 1.39 36.30
CA SER A 191 1.74 1.67 36.51
C SER A 191 2.39 2.16 35.20
N PRO A 192 3.25 3.19 35.23
CA PRO A 192 3.86 3.76 34.04
C PRO A 192 5.09 2.95 33.60
N GLY A 193 5.08 2.50 32.35
CA GLY A 193 6.26 1.99 31.65
C GLY A 193 6.31 0.46 31.48
N ILE A 194 6.07 0.01 30.24
CA ILE A 194 6.91 -0.91 29.43
C ILE A 194 6.13 -1.34 28.17
N ARG A 195 6.80 -1.27 27.02
CA ARG A 195 6.31 -1.60 25.68
C ARG A 195 6.47 -3.09 25.33
N THR A 196 5.46 -3.63 24.63
CA THR A 196 5.42 -4.73 23.63
C THR A 196 5.72 -6.19 24.04
N ASN A 197 4.77 -7.15 23.86
CA ASN A 197 4.55 -7.96 22.63
C ASN A 197 3.58 -9.17 22.84
N ARG A 198 2.64 -9.32 21.89
CA ARG A 198 1.80 -10.47 21.45
C ARG A 198 1.56 -11.69 22.38
N VAL A 199 0.29 -11.91 22.79
CA VAL A 199 -0.55 -13.13 22.57
C VAL A 199 -2.04 -12.72 22.74
N LYS A 200 -2.92 -12.98 21.76
CA LYS A 200 -4.40 -12.80 21.89
C LYS A 200 -5.03 -14.06 22.52
N PRO A 201 -5.89 -13.94 23.56
CA PRO A 201 -7.34 -13.96 23.30
C PRO A 201 -8.17 -13.01 24.20
N PHE A 202 -9.28 -12.49 23.64
CA PHE A 202 -10.38 -11.72 24.28
C PHE A 202 -10.02 -10.92 25.55
N LYS A 203 -9.79 -9.62 25.37
CA LYS A 203 -9.62 -8.64 26.46
C LYS A 203 -10.74 -7.61 26.36
N ILE A 204 -11.54 -7.45 27.41
CA ILE A 204 -12.24 -6.19 27.71
C ILE A 204 -11.36 -5.49 28.76
N LEU A 205 -10.83 -4.33 28.40
CA LEU A 205 -10.08 -3.44 29.28
C LEU A 205 -11.05 -2.38 29.83
N LEU A 206 -11.06 -2.19 31.14
CA LEU A 206 -11.75 -1.09 31.82
C LEU A 206 -10.67 -0.19 32.42
N ASP A 207 -10.64 1.09 32.03
CA ASP A 207 -9.82 2.14 32.65
C ASP A 207 -10.79 3.12 33.33
N GLU A 208 -10.56 3.40 34.61
CA GLU A 208 -11.33 4.36 35.40
C GLU A 208 -10.64 5.73 35.29
N ASP A 209 -11.05 6.51 34.29
CA ASP A 209 -11.24 7.97 34.35
C ASP A 209 -11.68 8.48 32.97
N ASN A 210 -12.78 9.25 32.94
CA ASN A 210 -13.53 9.76 31.77
C ASN A 210 -14.49 8.79 31.07
N TYR A 211 -15.35 8.17 31.88
CA TYR A 211 -16.57 7.50 31.44
C TYR A 211 -17.65 8.51 30.99
N ILE A 212 -18.48 8.06 30.03
CA ILE A 212 -19.76 8.62 29.58
C ILE A 212 -19.69 9.77 28.56
N ARG A 213 -19.34 9.48 27.29
CA ARG A 213 -20.09 10.04 26.14
C ARG A 213 -19.83 9.47 24.74
N GLU A 214 -18.81 8.66 24.46
CA GLU A 214 -18.38 8.55 23.05
C GLU A 214 -18.29 7.21 22.32
N ASN A 215 -18.60 6.02 22.86
CA ASN A 215 -18.58 4.82 21.98
C ASN A 215 -19.66 3.77 22.27
N ILE A 216 -20.91 4.24 22.19
CA ILE A 216 -22.13 3.45 22.05
C ILE A 216 -22.27 2.84 20.63
N SER A 217 -21.46 3.25 19.64
CA SER A 217 -21.72 2.92 18.24
C SER A 217 -21.37 1.49 17.79
N GLU A 218 -20.43 0.80 18.45
CA GLU A 218 -20.04 -0.57 18.04
C GLU A 218 -20.92 -1.67 18.65
N ALA A 219 -21.62 -1.38 19.76
CA ALA A 219 -22.62 -2.27 20.36
C ALA A 219 -23.97 -2.22 19.61
N SER A 220 -24.31 -1.06 19.04
CA SER A 220 -25.48 -0.87 18.17
C SER A 220 -25.40 -1.71 16.87
N LEU A 221 -24.18 -2.02 16.42
CA LEU A 221 -23.96 -2.68 15.12
C LEU A 221 -24.27 -4.19 15.08
N LYS A 222 -24.60 -4.84 16.20
CA LYS A 222 -24.98 -6.26 16.23
C LYS A 222 -26.39 -6.56 16.73
N ILE A 223 -27.14 -5.53 17.14
CA ILE A 223 -28.59 -5.61 17.38
C ILE A 223 -29.35 -5.67 16.05
N ALA A 224 -28.83 -5.03 15.00
CA ALA A 224 -29.46 -4.97 13.68
C ALA A 224 -29.66 -6.35 13.02
N ASN A 225 -28.79 -7.34 13.28
CA ASN A 225 -28.85 -8.64 12.61
C ASN A 225 -29.67 -9.73 13.35
N VAL A 226 -30.25 -9.43 14.52
CA VAL A 226 -31.21 -10.33 15.20
C VAL A 226 -32.67 -9.96 14.87
N LEU A 227 -32.89 -8.72 14.40
CA LEU A 227 -34.21 -8.24 13.97
C LEU A 227 -34.70 -8.91 12.67
N ASP A 228 -33.81 -9.57 11.93
CA ASP A 228 -34.16 -10.24 10.66
C ASP A 228 -34.82 -11.63 10.83
N SER A 229 -35.21 -11.99 12.06
CA SER A 229 -36.01 -13.21 12.33
C SER A 229 -37.44 -12.94 12.83
N PHE A 230 -37.86 -11.67 12.90
CA PHE A 230 -39.25 -11.29 13.13
C PHE A 230 -39.86 -10.74 11.84
N LYS A 231 -40.47 -11.62 11.04
CA LYS A 231 -41.33 -11.21 9.94
C LYS A 231 -42.50 -10.38 10.47
N CYS A 232 -42.52 -9.10 10.14
CA CYS A 232 -43.74 -8.35 9.92
C CYS A 232 -43.64 -7.65 8.57
N GLY A 233 -44.68 -7.83 7.75
CA GLY A 233 -44.67 -7.42 6.35
C GLY A 233 -44.58 -5.91 6.18
N CYS A 234 -43.57 -5.49 5.43
CA CYS A 234 -43.57 -4.21 4.73
C CYS A 234 -43.43 -4.50 3.23
N GLN A 235 -44.42 -4.08 2.45
CA GLN A 235 -44.36 -4.08 1.00
C GLN A 235 -43.42 -2.97 0.54
N GLY A 236 -42.38 -3.35 -0.22
CA GLY A 236 -41.72 -2.52 -1.24
C GLY A 236 -40.44 -1.80 -0.85
N THR A 237 -39.28 -2.48 -0.87
CA THR A 237 -37.95 -1.90 -1.18
C THR A 237 -36.98 -3.00 -1.61
N ALA A 238 -36.00 -2.68 -2.47
CA ALA A 238 -35.08 -3.60 -3.15
C ALA A 238 -34.32 -4.59 -2.21
N ASP A 239 -34.04 -5.79 -2.73
CA ASP A 239 -33.27 -6.84 -2.04
C ASP A 239 -31.87 -6.33 -1.61
N VAL A 240 -31.43 -6.66 -0.40
CA VAL A 240 -30.13 -6.19 0.17
C VAL A 240 -29.10 -7.33 0.16
N CYS A 241 -27.83 -7.04 -0.14
CA CYS A 241 -26.77 -8.03 -0.14
C CYS A 241 -26.27 -8.34 1.28
N LEU A 242 -26.54 -9.55 1.77
CA LEU A 242 -26.15 -9.99 3.13
C LEU A 242 -24.97 -10.98 3.15
N THR A 243 -24.21 -11.09 2.05
CA THR A 243 -22.96 -11.87 2.07
C THR A 243 -21.97 -11.24 3.04
N LYS A 244 -21.02 -12.04 3.54
CA LYS A 244 -19.98 -11.55 4.47
C LYS A 244 -19.21 -10.39 3.83
N GLU A 245 -18.90 -10.51 2.56
CA GLU A 245 -18.15 -9.54 1.76
C GLU A 245 -18.95 -8.22 1.65
N CYS A 246 -20.25 -8.27 1.35
CA CYS A 246 -21.12 -7.08 1.32
C CYS A 246 -21.23 -6.38 2.67
N VAL A 247 -21.41 -7.13 3.76
CA VAL A 247 -21.50 -6.56 5.11
C VAL A 247 -20.18 -5.89 5.51
N GLN A 248 -19.04 -6.51 5.18
CA GLN A 248 -17.72 -5.94 5.44
C GLN A 248 -17.47 -4.68 4.62
N ALA A 249 -17.83 -4.68 3.34
CA ALA A 249 -17.73 -3.50 2.49
C ALA A 249 -18.60 -2.36 3.03
N ALA A 250 -19.87 -2.62 3.32
CA ALA A 250 -20.78 -1.63 3.87
C ALA A 250 -20.25 -1.01 5.17
N ALA A 251 -19.78 -1.82 6.11
CA ALA A 251 -19.20 -1.33 7.35
C ALA A 251 -17.96 -0.44 7.10
N ALA A 252 -17.07 -0.86 6.18
CA ALA A 252 -15.88 -0.08 5.83
C ALA A 252 -16.21 1.23 5.11
N MET A 253 -17.28 1.26 4.31
CA MET A 253 -17.75 2.44 3.60
C MET A 253 -18.42 3.43 4.57
N ILE A 254 -19.35 2.96 5.40
CA ILE A 254 -20.04 3.78 6.42
C ILE A 254 -19.03 4.40 7.39
N LYS A 255 -18.01 3.64 7.81
CA LYS A 255 -16.98 4.16 8.73
C LYS A 255 -16.15 5.29 8.11
N ALA A 256 -16.00 5.33 6.79
CA ALA A 256 -15.21 6.35 6.12
C ALA A 256 -15.98 7.66 5.86
N MET A 257 -17.30 7.58 5.63
CA MET A 257 -18.14 8.70 5.22
C MET A 257 -18.36 9.73 6.31
N ASP A 258 -18.52 11.01 5.98
CA ASP A 258 -19.03 12.03 6.88
C ASP A 258 -20.38 12.56 6.38
N GLU A 259 -21.47 12.02 6.89
CA GLU A 259 -22.84 12.38 6.48
C GLU A 259 -23.25 13.80 6.95
N THR A 260 -22.42 14.48 7.74
CA THR A 260 -22.66 15.88 8.12
C THR A 260 -22.31 16.88 7.02
N VAL A 261 -21.61 16.41 5.98
CA VAL A 261 -21.20 17.21 4.83
C VAL A 261 -22.15 16.97 3.67
N ASP A 262 -22.61 18.05 3.03
CA ASP A 262 -23.45 17.94 1.85
C ASP A 262 -22.62 17.35 0.68
N PRO A 263 -23.07 16.24 0.05
CA PRO A 263 -22.39 15.66 -1.11
C PRO A 263 -22.24 16.62 -2.29
N CYS A 264 -23.05 17.68 -2.37
CA CYS A 264 -22.99 18.71 -3.41
C CYS A 264 -22.01 19.86 -3.12
N ASP A 265 -21.48 19.94 -1.88
CA ASP A 265 -20.46 20.91 -1.47
C ASP A 265 -19.04 20.35 -1.60
N ASP A 266 -18.77 19.17 -1.02
CA ASP A 266 -17.48 18.47 -1.15
C ASP A 266 -17.70 16.96 -1.03
N PHE A 267 -17.87 16.29 -2.17
CA PHE A 267 -18.15 14.86 -2.18
C PHE A 267 -16.99 14.00 -1.64
N HIS A 268 -15.75 14.49 -1.71
CA HIS A 268 -14.61 13.77 -1.13
C HIS A 268 -14.68 13.79 0.39
N GLU A 269 -15.01 14.93 0.99
CA GLU A 269 -15.24 15.02 2.44
C GLU A 269 -16.49 14.24 2.88
N TYR A 270 -17.59 14.27 2.10
CA TYR A 270 -18.74 13.38 2.36
C TYR A 270 -18.36 11.90 2.32
N ALA A 271 -17.56 11.47 1.34
CA ALA A 271 -17.19 10.06 1.17
C ALA A 271 -16.09 9.59 2.14
N CYS A 272 -15.17 10.47 2.55
CA CYS A 272 -13.93 10.14 3.25
C CYS A 272 -13.68 10.92 4.55
N GLY A 273 -14.53 11.87 4.95
CA GLY A 273 -14.23 12.83 6.03
C GLY A 273 -13.91 12.16 7.37
N ARG A 274 -14.68 11.14 7.78
CA ARG A 274 -14.36 10.34 8.97
C ARG A 274 -13.05 9.56 8.80
N TYR A 275 -12.81 8.98 7.62
CA TYR A 275 -11.53 8.31 7.35
C TYR A 275 -10.33 9.26 7.51
N LEU A 276 -10.43 10.49 6.99
CA LEU A 276 -9.38 11.50 7.08
C LEU A 276 -9.13 11.97 8.52
N LYS A 277 -10.18 12.05 9.35
CA LYS A 277 -10.10 12.42 10.77
C LYS A 277 -9.51 11.30 11.63
N GLU A 278 -9.97 10.07 11.43
CA GLU A 278 -9.60 8.93 12.30
C GLU A 278 -8.24 8.29 11.97
N ASN A 279 -7.78 8.37 10.72
CA ASN A 279 -6.52 7.74 10.32
C ASN A 279 -5.34 8.72 10.46
N VAL A 280 -4.29 8.28 11.12
CA VAL A 280 -3.04 9.04 11.29
C VAL A 280 -1.99 8.48 10.33
N ILE A 281 -1.23 9.35 9.66
CA ILE A 281 -0.11 8.91 8.82
C ILE A 281 0.95 8.31 9.75
N PRO A 282 1.33 7.03 9.60
CA PRO A 282 2.39 6.43 10.40
C PRO A 282 3.71 7.20 10.28
N GLU A 283 4.55 7.13 11.30
CA GLU A 283 5.82 7.88 11.31
C GLU A 283 6.81 7.42 10.24
N ASP A 284 6.74 6.16 9.84
CA ASP A 284 7.53 5.55 8.77
C ASP A 284 6.93 5.75 7.36
N LYS A 285 5.93 6.62 7.23
CA LYS A 285 5.18 6.84 6.00
C LYS A 285 4.99 8.31 5.67
N THR A 286 4.83 8.55 4.38
CA THR A 286 4.61 9.88 3.79
C THR A 286 3.14 10.14 3.50
N SER A 287 2.33 9.09 3.49
CA SER A 287 0.89 9.12 3.24
C SER A 287 0.18 7.93 3.87
N ILE A 288 -1.14 8.06 4.01
CA ILE A 288 -2.07 6.97 4.32
C ILE A 288 -3.26 7.04 3.38
N GLY A 289 -3.80 5.90 2.98
CA GLY A 289 -4.94 5.82 2.08
C GLY A 289 -5.25 4.39 1.68
N ARG A 290 -6.28 4.20 0.84
CA ARG A 290 -6.70 2.85 0.41
C ARG A 290 -5.62 2.10 -0.37
N PHE A 291 -4.95 2.76 -1.33
CA PHE A 291 -3.83 2.17 -2.07
C PHE A 291 -2.67 1.76 -1.15
N VAL A 292 -2.27 2.64 -0.23
CA VAL A 292 -1.16 2.38 0.71
C VAL A 292 -1.50 1.23 1.67
N THR A 293 -2.73 1.21 2.19
CA THR A 293 -3.18 0.14 3.10
C THR A 293 -3.18 -1.20 2.38
N LEU A 294 -3.63 -1.24 1.13
CA LEU A 294 -3.64 -2.46 0.35
C LEU A 294 -2.22 -2.93 -0.02
N ASP A 295 -1.32 -2.00 -0.35
CA ASP A 295 0.10 -2.29 -0.59
C ASP A 295 0.76 -2.92 0.65
N ASP A 296 0.46 -2.43 1.86
CA ASP A 296 0.94 -3.05 3.11
C ASP A 296 0.46 -4.49 3.28
N GLU A 297 -0.81 -4.75 3.00
CA GLU A 297 -1.39 -6.09 3.10
C GLU A 297 -0.71 -7.06 2.13
N VAL A 298 -0.44 -6.62 0.90
CA VAL A 298 0.29 -7.42 -0.09
C VAL A 298 1.74 -7.64 0.34
N ARG A 299 2.42 -6.60 0.84
CA ARG A 299 3.80 -6.71 1.33
C ARG A 299 3.92 -7.69 2.49
N LEU A 300 2.95 -7.72 3.40
CA LEU A 300 2.93 -8.70 4.49
C LEU A 300 2.78 -10.14 3.97
N LYS A 301 1.96 -10.36 2.94
CA LYS A 301 1.83 -11.66 2.27
C LYS A 301 3.12 -12.08 1.55
N LEU A 302 3.74 -11.16 0.82
CA LEU A 302 5.04 -11.38 0.16
C LEU A 302 6.14 -11.70 1.17
N ARG A 303 6.22 -10.93 2.26
CA ARG A 303 7.15 -11.17 3.36
C ARG A 303 7.01 -12.61 3.87
N ALA A 304 5.78 -13.04 4.15
CA ALA A 304 5.53 -14.40 4.61
C ALA A 304 6.08 -15.44 3.63
N SER A 305 5.81 -15.29 2.33
CA SER A 305 6.34 -16.21 1.30
C SER A 305 7.87 -16.15 1.13
N LEU A 306 8.50 -14.99 1.35
CA LEU A 306 9.95 -14.81 1.25
C LEU A 306 10.70 -15.32 2.49
N GLU A 307 10.07 -15.31 3.66
CA GLU A 307 10.62 -15.83 4.93
C GLU A 307 10.46 -17.35 5.08
N GLU A 308 9.60 -17.99 4.27
CA GLU A 308 9.43 -19.44 4.28
C GLU A 308 10.71 -20.17 3.82
N ASP A 309 11.03 -21.27 4.50
CA ASP A 309 12.10 -22.18 4.09
C ASP A 309 11.89 -22.66 2.64
N VAL A 310 12.99 -23.04 1.98
CA VAL A 310 12.92 -23.57 0.62
C VAL A 310 12.10 -24.86 0.63
N GLY A 311 10.95 -24.81 -0.05
CA GLY A 311 10.00 -25.91 -0.14
C GLY A 311 10.19 -26.75 -1.42
N PRO A 312 9.51 -27.90 -1.53
CA PRO A 312 9.58 -28.75 -2.72
C PRO A 312 8.99 -28.11 -3.99
N ASN A 313 8.16 -27.07 -3.85
CA ASN A 313 7.54 -26.35 -4.95
C ASN A 313 8.33 -25.10 -5.38
N ASP A 314 9.44 -24.79 -4.70
CA ASP A 314 10.31 -23.69 -5.07
C ASP A 314 11.14 -24.04 -6.31
N ILE A 315 11.20 -23.09 -7.25
CA ILE A 315 12.02 -23.19 -8.46
C ILE A 315 13.32 -22.41 -8.26
N LYS A 316 14.35 -22.64 -9.09
CA LYS A 316 15.64 -21.95 -8.96
C LYS A 316 15.49 -20.43 -8.89
N ALA A 317 14.56 -19.86 -9.66
CA ALA A 317 14.28 -18.43 -9.64
C ALA A 317 13.64 -17.93 -8.33
N THR A 318 12.73 -18.70 -7.69
CA THR A 318 12.12 -18.30 -6.41
C THR A 318 13.09 -18.46 -5.24
N ILE A 319 14.00 -19.43 -5.32
CA ILE A 319 15.11 -19.57 -4.35
C ILE A 319 16.00 -18.32 -4.37
N LYS A 320 16.34 -17.78 -5.56
CA LYS A 320 17.09 -16.52 -5.67
C LYS A 320 16.38 -15.34 -4.99
N ALA A 321 15.05 -15.26 -5.08
CA ALA A 321 14.26 -14.26 -4.36
C ALA A 321 14.39 -14.40 -2.83
N LYS A 322 14.23 -15.62 -2.31
CA LYS A 322 14.40 -15.93 -0.88
C LYS A 322 15.83 -15.64 -0.39
N ASP A 323 16.85 -16.00 -1.17
CA ASP A 323 18.25 -15.76 -0.83
C ASP A 323 18.58 -14.26 -0.82
N MET A 324 18.09 -13.49 -1.80
CA MET A 324 18.28 -12.04 -1.85
C MET A 324 17.61 -11.35 -0.66
N TYR A 325 16.37 -11.75 -0.35
CA TYR A 325 15.66 -11.26 0.83
C TYR A 325 16.42 -11.59 2.12
N ALA A 326 16.89 -12.83 2.27
CA ALA A 326 17.63 -13.28 3.43
C ALA A 326 18.98 -12.57 3.58
N ALA A 327 19.68 -12.28 2.48
CA ALA A 327 20.91 -11.47 2.48
C ALA A 327 20.62 -10.06 2.98
N CYS A 328 19.50 -9.48 2.55
CA CYS A 328 19.10 -8.13 2.92
C CYS A 328 18.68 -8.02 4.40
N VAL A 329 17.89 -8.95 4.95
CA VAL A 329 17.42 -8.83 6.33
C VAL A 329 18.51 -9.13 7.37
N ASN A 330 19.64 -9.73 6.98
CA ASN A 330 20.73 -10.08 7.88
C ASN A 330 21.63 -8.88 8.20
N GLU A 331 21.16 -7.99 9.06
CA GLU A 331 21.88 -6.79 9.48
C GLU A 331 23.22 -7.13 10.17
N THR A 332 23.32 -8.26 10.88
CA THR A 332 24.58 -8.65 11.55
C THR A 332 25.74 -8.83 10.58
N LEU A 333 25.52 -9.48 9.43
CA LEU A 333 26.59 -9.66 8.43
C LEU A 333 26.96 -8.34 7.75
N ILE A 334 25.97 -7.46 7.54
CA ILE A 334 26.18 -6.14 6.95
C ILE A 334 27.01 -5.26 7.90
N GLU A 335 26.63 -5.22 9.18
CA GLU A 335 27.34 -4.44 10.20
C GLU A 335 28.76 -4.93 10.46
N ASN A 336 29.03 -6.24 10.32
CA ASN A 336 30.39 -6.77 10.44
C ASN A 336 31.33 -6.27 9.34
N ARG A 337 30.79 -5.87 8.18
CA ARG A 337 31.58 -5.41 7.02
C ARG A 337 31.56 -3.88 6.87
N ARG A 338 30.59 -3.20 7.49
CA ARG A 338 30.41 -1.74 7.47
C ARG A 338 30.56 -1.17 6.04
N MET A 339 31.43 -0.17 5.86
CA MET A 339 31.66 0.51 4.58
C MET A 339 32.73 -0.15 3.72
N THR A 340 33.43 -1.18 4.19
CA THR A 340 34.55 -1.81 3.48
C THR A 340 34.19 -2.25 2.05
N PRO A 341 33.05 -2.93 1.80
CA PRO A 341 32.70 -3.33 0.43
C PRO A 341 32.53 -2.14 -0.52
N MET A 342 31.96 -1.04 -0.02
CA MET A 342 31.79 0.19 -0.81
C MET A 342 33.14 0.86 -1.11
N ARG A 343 34.07 0.86 -0.15
CA ARG A 343 35.43 1.39 -0.34
C ARG A 343 36.20 0.62 -1.41
N ASP A 344 36.18 -0.70 -1.32
CA ASP A 344 36.81 -1.59 -2.29
C ASP A 344 36.22 -1.36 -3.69
N TYR A 345 34.90 -1.15 -3.76
CA TYR A 345 34.22 -0.87 -5.01
C TYR A 345 34.61 0.49 -5.61
N ILE A 346 34.62 1.56 -4.81
CA ILE A 346 35.09 2.89 -5.23
C ILE A 346 36.52 2.82 -5.79
N ASN A 347 37.38 2.05 -5.15
CA ASN A 347 38.76 1.86 -5.62
C ASN A 347 38.81 1.13 -6.96
N SER A 348 37.96 0.13 -7.17
CA SER A 348 37.84 -0.56 -8.46
C SER A 348 37.42 0.37 -9.60
N LEU A 349 36.77 1.49 -9.28
CA LEU A 349 36.38 2.55 -10.23
C LEU A 349 37.45 3.64 -10.42
N GLY A 350 38.63 3.49 -9.79
CA GLY A 350 39.74 4.44 -9.89
C GLY A 350 39.85 5.46 -8.74
N GLY A 351 39.10 5.25 -7.65
CA GLY A 351 39.11 6.12 -6.47
C GLY A 351 38.22 7.36 -6.62
N TRP A 352 38.04 8.11 -5.52
CA TRP A 352 37.11 9.25 -5.47
C TRP A 352 37.81 10.55 -5.03
N PRO A 353 37.92 11.58 -5.90
CA PRO A 353 38.69 12.79 -5.60
C PRO A 353 38.31 13.51 -4.30
N ILE A 354 37.02 13.60 -3.95
CA ILE A 354 36.54 14.29 -2.74
C ILE A 354 37.06 13.66 -1.44
N LEU A 355 37.43 12.37 -1.49
CA LEU A 355 38.04 11.69 -0.35
C LEU A 355 39.49 12.14 -0.13
N GLY A 356 40.14 12.77 -1.12
CA GLY A 356 41.52 13.19 -1.04
C GLY A 356 42.47 12.01 -0.78
N ASN A 357 43.53 12.25 -0.02
CA ASN A 357 44.54 11.24 0.30
C ASN A 357 44.14 10.42 1.54
N VAL A 358 43.04 9.67 1.45
CA VAL A 358 42.76 8.59 2.41
C VAL A 358 43.59 7.36 2.03
N SER A 359 43.96 6.55 3.03
CA SER A 359 44.89 5.42 2.84
C SER A 359 44.43 4.40 1.80
N TRP A 360 43.12 4.27 1.59
CA TRP A 360 42.54 3.27 0.72
C TRP A 360 42.15 3.79 -0.67
N SER A 361 42.01 5.10 -0.92
CA SER A 361 41.59 5.64 -2.23
C SER A 361 42.65 6.57 -2.83
N THR A 362 43.07 6.27 -4.06
CA THR A 362 44.06 7.06 -4.80
C THR A 362 43.53 7.47 -6.16
N TRP A 363 42.81 8.59 -6.22
CA TRP A 363 42.38 9.16 -7.49
C TRP A 363 43.50 9.99 -8.13
N LYS A 364 43.60 9.92 -9.46
CA LYS A 364 44.62 10.66 -10.23
C LYS A 364 43.99 11.39 -11.42
N GLU A 365 44.18 12.70 -11.45
CA GLU A 365 43.55 13.58 -12.43
C GLU A 365 43.99 13.34 -13.89
N ASN A 366 45.25 12.93 -14.08
CA ASN A 366 45.81 12.63 -15.40
C ASN A 366 45.31 11.31 -16.00
N GLU A 367 44.86 10.38 -15.16
CA GLU A 367 44.31 9.07 -15.58
C GLU A 367 42.78 9.11 -15.74
N PHE A 368 42.11 10.19 -15.31
CA PHE A 368 40.66 10.31 -15.36
C PHE A 368 40.12 10.48 -16.79
N ASP A 369 39.27 9.53 -17.20
CA ASP A 369 38.46 9.53 -18.42
C ASP A 369 36.97 9.45 -18.07
N TRP A 370 36.27 10.58 -18.12
CA TRP A 370 34.87 10.65 -17.75
C TRP A 370 33.97 9.76 -18.62
N GLN A 371 34.31 9.55 -19.90
CA GLN A 371 33.51 8.71 -20.80
C GLN A 371 33.56 7.24 -20.35
N SER A 372 34.73 6.78 -19.92
CA SER A 372 34.90 5.43 -19.39
C SER A 372 34.13 5.25 -18.08
N LEU A 373 34.20 6.22 -17.16
CA LEU A 373 33.45 6.14 -15.89
C LEU A 373 31.93 6.25 -16.12
N ALA A 374 31.47 7.11 -17.01
CA ALA A 374 30.06 7.22 -17.39
C ALA A 374 29.54 5.91 -18.03
N ALA A 375 30.33 5.26 -18.89
CA ALA A 375 29.98 3.97 -19.45
C ALA A 375 29.95 2.85 -18.39
N GLN A 376 30.91 2.84 -17.45
CA GLN A 376 30.95 1.87 -16.36
C GLN A 376 29.77 2.01 -15.39
N THR A 377 29.46 3.24 -14.98
CA THR A 377 28.29 3.52 -14.12
C THR A 377 26.99 3.14 -14.83
N ARG A 378 26.89 3.38 -16.14
CA ARG A 378 25.76 2.88 -16.95
C ARG A 378 25.56 1.37 -16.88
N ARG A 379 26.64 0.58 -16.78
CA ARG A 379 26.53 -0.88 -16.61
C ARG A 379 25.96 -1.30 -15.25
N LEU A 380 25.79 -0.38 -14.31
CA LEU A 380 25.06 -0.56 -13.05
C LEU A 380 23.63 -0.02 -13.10
N SER A 381 23.08 0.21 -14.29
CA SER A 381 21.78 0.86 -14.48
C SER A 381 21.73 2.29 -13.93
N ILE A 382 22.86 2.99 -13.93
CA ILE A 382 22.96 4.41 -13.54
C ILE A 382 23.07 5.29 -14.79
N PHE A 383 22.19 6.26 -14.91
CA PHE A 383 21.96 7.10 -16.08
C PHE A 383 22.42 8.55 -15.83
N ALA A 384 23.66 8.69 -15.39
CA ALA A 384 24.30 9.97 -15.09
C ALA A 384 24.81 10.66 -16.36
N LEU A 385 24.71 11.99 -16.41
CA LEU A 385 25.04 12.85 -17.56
C LEU A 385 24.17 12.60 -18.80
N MET A 386 24.12 11.38 -19.33
CA MET A 386 23.32 10.99 -20.48
C MET A 386 22.84 9.55 -20.36
N SER A 387 21.74 9.23 -21.03
CA SER A 387 21.04 7.96 -20.82
C SER A 387 20.98 7.12 -22.09
N PRO A 388 21.96 6.24 -22.33
CA PRO A 388 21.86 5.25 -23.41
C PRO A 388 20.96 4.08 -22.96
N ILE A 389 19.80 3.92 -23.57
CA ILE A 389 18.81 2.89 -23.23
C ILE A 389 18.43 2.12 -24.47
N VAL A 390 18.27 0.80 -24.34
CA VAL A 390 17.65 0.00 -25.39
C VAL A 390 16.17 -0.08 -25.07
N ASP A 391 15.34 0.43 -25.97
CA ASP A 391 13.90 0.57 -25.80
C ASP A 391 13.18 0.31 -27.12
N ILE A 392 11.85 0.20 -27.10
CA ILE A 392 11.04 -0.01 -28.30
C ILE A 392 11.20 1.21 -29.24
N ASP A 393 11.47 0.98 -30.53
CA ASP A 393 11.55 2.07 -31.51
C ASP A 393 10.17 2.71 -31.65
N SER A 394 10.06 3.98 -31.23
CA SER A 394 8.76 4.65 -31.20
C SER A 394 8.10 4.75 -32.57
N LYS A 395 8.82 4.71 -33.70
CA LYS A 395 8.20 4.68 -35.06
C LYS A 395 8.18 3.29 -35.69
N ASN A 396 8.70 2.28 -35.00
CA ASN A 396 8.65 0.88 -35.41
C ASN A 396 8.61 -0.01 -34.16
N SER A 397 7.42 -0.16 -33.58
CA SER A 397 7.19 -0.87 -32.31
C SER A 397 7.55 -2.36 -32.35
N SER A 398 7.87 -2.92 -33.52
CA SER A 398 8.26 -4.32 -33.69
C SER A 398 9.73 -4.59 -33.37
N VAL A 399 10.57 -3.58 -33.09
CA VAL A 399 12.01 -3.75 -32.85
C VAL A 399 12.51 -2.84 -31.73
N PHE A 400 13.55 -3.30 -31.01
CA PHE A 400 14.27 -2.46 -30.05
C PHE A 400 15.38 -1.64 -30.73
N ILE A 401 15.49 -0.37 -30.34
CA ILE A 401 16.53 0.57 -30.78
C ILE A 401 17.32 1.11 -29.58
N LEU A 402 18.60 1.44 -29.81
CA LEU A 402 19.37 2.23 -28.85
C LEU A 402 18.94 3.70 -28.92
N LYS A 403 18.52 4.24 -27.78
CA LYS A 403 18.12 5.62 -27.57
C LYS A 403 19.16 6.33 -26.72
N LEU A 404 19.58 7.52 -27.12
CA LEU A 404 20.43 8.42 -26.33
C LEU A 404 19.60 9.64 -25.91
N GLU A 405 19.32 9.74 -24.61
CA GLU A 405 18.51 10.81 -24.03
C GLU A 405 19.32 11.63 -22.99
N HIS A 406 18.71 12.70 -22.48
CA HIS A 406 19.25 13.43 -21.33
C HIS A 406 19.39 12.55 -20.09
N ALA A 407 20.05 13.06 -19.04
CA ALA A 407 20.16 12.34 -17.77
C ALA A 407 18.77 12.02 -17.20
N TYR A 408 18.49 10.75 -16.91
CA TYR A 408 17.31 10.39 -16.10
C TYR A 408 17.56 10.64 -14.61
N GLN A 409 18.83 10.63 -14.21
CA GLN A 409 19.29 10.80 -12.83
C GLN A 409 20.24 12.00 -12.75
N LEU A 410 19.88 12.95 -11.89
CA LEU A 410 20.75 14.06 -11.48
C LEU A 410 21.48 13.67 -10.20
N GLY A 411 22.42 14.50 -9.76
CA GLY A 411 23.17 14.29 -8.52
C GLY A 411 22.25 14.15 -7.31
N MET A 412 21.28 15.07 -7.20
CA MET A 412 20.22 14.98 -6.20
C MET A 412 19.33 13.76 -6.52
N PRO A 413 19.27 12.74 -5.64
CA PRO A 413 18.53 11.53 -5.91
C PRO A 413 17.04 11.72 -5.74
N GLY A 414 16.30 10.83 -6.40
CA GLY A 414 14.86 10.89 -6.53
C GLY A 414 14.45 11.32 -7.94
N SER A 415 13.36 10.75 -8.43
CA SER A 415 12.81 11.14 -9.73
C SER A 415 12.41 12.62 -9.69
N ASN A 416 12.90 13.38 -10.68
CA ASN A 416 12.58 14.80 -10.89
C ASN A 416 13.22 15.77 -9.87
N SER A 417 14.51 15.54 -9.59
CA SER A 417 15.37 16.47 -8.84
C SER A 417 15.57 17.82 -9.51
N ARG A 418 15.34 17.91 -10.83
CA ARG A 418 15.46 19.16 -11.60
C ARG A 418 14.66 20.29 -10.97
N GLU A 419 13.40 20.04 -10.62
CA GLU A 419 12.46 21.03 -10.09
C GLU A 419 12.85 21.55 -8.69
N TYR A 420 13.71 20.84 -7.97
CA TYR A 420 14.31 21.32 -6.72
C TYR A 420 15.59 22.11 -6.99
N LEU A 421 16.49 21.56 -7.82
CA LEU A 421 17.77 22.20 -8.16
C LEU A 421 17.59 23.57 -8.82
N LEU A 422 16.53 23.75 -9.62
CA LEU A 422 16.21 25.04 -10.25
C LEU A 422 15.84 26.16 -9.27
N ASN A 423 15.49 25.85 -8.02
CA ASN A 423 15.23 26.85 -6.98
C ASN A 423 16.54 27.38 -6.34
N GLY A 424 17.67 26.75 -6.65
CA GLY A 424 19.01 27.16 -6.23
C GLY A 424 19.40 26.73 -4.82
N ARG A 425 20.67 27.01 -4.45
CA ARG A 425 21.29 26.59 -3.18
C ARG A 425 20.57 27.04 -1.90
N ASN A 426 19.71 28.05 -2.01
CA ASN A 426 18.96 28.53 -0.85
C ASN A 426 17.68 27.73 -0.56
N ASP A 427 17.21 26.91 -1.51
CA ASP A 427 16.06 26.02 -1.34
C ASP A 427 16.34 24.97 -0.25
N THR A 428 15.33 24.72 0.59
CA THR A 428 15.42 23.82 1.75
C THR A 428 15.86 22.40 1.36
N PHE A 429 15.38 21.88 0.23
CA PHE A 429 15.69 20.53 -0.23
C PHE A 429 17.11 20.45 -0.80
N VAL A 430 17.58 21.50 -1.47
CA VAL A 430 18.97 21.58 -1.98
C VAL A 430 19.96 21.68 -0.82
N LYS A 431 19.65 22.41 0.25
CA LYS A 431 20.47 22.43 1.47
C LYS A 431 20.55 21.08 2.15
N ALA A 432 19.41 20.37 2.25
CA ALA A 432 19.40 19.03 2.82
C ALA A 432 20.23 18.05 1.98
N TYR A 433 20.21 18.20 0.65
CA TYR A 433 21.06 17.45 -0.27
C TYR A 433 22.55 17.75 -0.04
N GLU A 434 22.94 19.01 0.14
CA GLU A 434 24.30 19.42 0.50
C GLU A 434 24.77 18.79 1.82
N GLU A 435 23.97 18.91 2.88
CA GLU A 435 24.30 18.34 4.19
C GLU A 435 24.44 16.82 4.15
N TRP A 436 23.62 16.16 3.33
CA TRP A 436 23.70 14.72 3.14
C TRP A 436 24.99 14.30 2.43
N MET A 437 25.37 15.01 1.35
CA MET A 437 26.64 14.80 0.66
C MET A 437 27.84 14.97 1.58
N VAL A 438 27.87 16.08 2.33
CA VAL A 438 28.95 16.38 3.28
C VAL A 438 29.04 15.29 4.34
N SER A 439 27.92 14.94 4.96
CA SER A 439 27.87 13.91 6.02
C SER A 439 28.36 12.56 5.51
N PHE A 440 27.94 12.16 4.31
CA PHE A 440 28.38 10.91 3.71
C PHE A 440 29.89 10.89 3.41
N VAL A 441 30.42 11.97 2.85
CA VAL A 441 31.85 12.07 2.55
C VAL A 441 32.69 12.05 3.84
N MET A 442 32.24 12.74 4.89
CA MET A 442 32.92 12.72 6.19
C MET A 442 32.89 11.33 6.81
N LEU A 443 31.77 10.60 6.72
CA LEU A 443 31.67 9.20 7.14
C LEU A 443 32.66 8.31 6.38
N MET A 444 32.78 8.47 5.06
CA MET A 444 33.71 7.69 4.23
C MET A 444 35.18 7.96 4.59
N LYS A 445 35.49 9.18 5.04
CA LYS A 445 36.84 9.59 5.47
C LYS A 445 37.16 9.22 6.92
N GLU A 446 36.16 8.79 7.71
CA GLU A 446 36.30 8.43 9.13
C GLU A 446 36.94 9.56 9.97
N THR A 447 36.46 10.79 9.79
CA THR A 447 36.99 11.97 10.49
C THR A 447 35.89 12.98 10.82
N ASP A 448 36.12 13.74 11.89
CA ASP A 448 35.22 14.78 12.38
C ASP A 448 35.88 16.17 12.29
N ASP A 449 37.05 16.24 11.64
CA ASP A 449 37.88 17.44 11.55
C ASP A 449 37.17 18.55 10.76
N LYS A 450 36.92 19.69 11.43
CA LYS A 450 36.22 20.84 10.86
C LYS A 450 36.97 21.54 9.72
N THR A 451 38.29 21.43 9.68
CA THR A 451 39.08 21.96 8.55
C THR A 451 38.90 21.09 7.31
N ILE A 452 38.82 19.77 7.49
CA ILE A 452 38.51 18.83 6.42
C ILE A 452 37.06 19.02 5.95
N GLU A 453 36.10 19.16 6.89
CA GLU A 453 34.70 19.41 6.58
C GLU A 453 34.52 20.68 5.74
N ALA A 454 35.23 21.77 6.07
CA ALA A 454 35.17 23.01 5.30
C ALA A 454 35.64 22.82 3.84
N LYS A 455 36.67 21.99 3.61
CA LYS A 455 37.11 21.64 2.26
C LYS A 455 36.08 20.77 1.53
N VAL A 456 35.54 19.75 2.20
CA VAL A 456 34.49 18.88 1.66
C VAL A 456 33.26 19.70 1.27
N ARG A 457 32.83 20.65 2.10
CA ARG A 457 31.71 21.56 1.79
C ARG A 457 31.95 22.36 0.52
N LYS A 458 33.17 22.84 0.31
CA LYS A 458 33.53 23.52 -0.95
C LYS A 458 33.41 22.58 -2.15
N ASP A 459 34.03 21.40 -2.08
CA ASP A 459 34.00 20.42 -3.17
C ASP A 459 32.57 19.91 -3.45
N VAL A 460 31.75 19.74 -2.42
CA VAL A 460 30.31 19.44 -2.53
C VAL A 460 29.56 20.59 -3.21
N GLY A 461 29.84 21.83 -2.80
CA GLY A 461 29.24 23.02 -3.42
C GLY A 461 29.52 23.08 -4.92
N ASP A 462 30.74 22.78 -5.35
CA ASP A 462 31.11 22.73 -6.77
C ASP A 462 30.36 21.62 -7.52
N VAL A 463 30.11 20.46 -6.88
CA VAL A 463 29.31 19.36 -7.45
C VAL A 463 27.84 19.75 -7.57
N ILE A 464 27.27 20.44 -6.57
CA ILE A 464 25.87 20.90 -6.60
C ILE A 464 25.68 21.97 -7.67
N ASP A 465 26.63 22.90 -7.81
CA ASP A 465 26.56 23.94 -8.84
C ASP A 465 26.61 23.30 -10.25
N PHE A 466 27.47 22.29 -10.43
CA PHE A 466 27.50 21.50 -11.67
C PHE A 466 26.18 20.73 -11.91
N ASP A 467 25.60 20.12 -10.88
CA ASP A 467 24.31 19.43 -10.95
C ASP A 467 23.16 20.39 -11.32
N MET A 468 23.17 21.61 -10.78
CA MET A 468 22.22 22.66 -11.16
C MET A 468 22.40 23.12 -12.62
N GLU A 469 23.63 23.22 -13.12
CA GLU A 469 23.88 23.51 -14.54
C GLU A 469 23.34 22.40 -15.45
N ILE A 470 23.48 21.13 -15.06
CA ILE A 470 22.87 19.98 -15.76
C ILE A 470 21.34 20.08 -15.69
N ALA A 471 20.77 20.33 -14.51
CA ALA A 471 19.33 20.49 -14.33
C ALA A 471 18.74 21.58 -15.25
N ASN A 472 19.47 22.68 -15.44
CA ASN A 472 19.06 23.79 -16.30
C ASN A 472 19.01 23.42 -17.79
N ILE A 473 19.94 22.58 -18.27
CA ILE A 473 19.93 22.12 -19.67
C ILE A 473 19.01 20.92 -19.91
N THR A 474 18.67 20.15 -18.86
CA THR A 474 17.69 19.04 -18.92
C THR A 474 16.30 19.55 -19.30
N ILE A 475 15.62 18.82 -20.18
CA ILE A 475 14.30 19.21 -20.69
C ILE A 475 13.22 19.07 -19.60
N SER A 476 12.32 20.04 -19.56
CA SER A 476 11.15 20.06 -18.65
C SER A 476 10.15 18.93 -18.95
N LYS A 477 9.27 18.60 -17.99
CA LYS A 477 8.25 17.56 -18.22
C LYS A 477 7.22 17.97 -19.28
N GLU A 478 6.90 19.26 -19.31
CA GLU A 478 5.98 19.87 -20.24
C GLU A 478 6.48 19.70 -21.68
N GLU A 479 7.77 19.96 -21.92
CA GLU A 479 8.39 19.75 -23.23
C GLU A 479 8.53 18.28 -23.62
N ARG A 480 8.61 17.35 -22.66
CA ARG A 480 8.68 15.89 -22.93
C ARG A 480 7.39 15.30 -23.49
N ARG A 481 6.27 16.05 -23.43
CA ARG A 481 4.99 15.64 -24.04
C ARG A 481 5.01 15.77 -25.56
N ASP A 482 5.96 16.52 -26.15
CA ASP A 482 6.17 16.54 -27.60
C ASP A 482 7.00 15.31 -28.04
N ARG A 483 6.32 14.18 -28.26
CA ARG A 483 6.98 12.91 -28.59
C ARG A 483 7.66 12.90 -29.96
N GLU A 484 7.21 13.72 -30.92
CA GLU A 484 7.82 13.78 -32.25
C GLU A 484 9.20 14.44 -32.21
N ARG A 485 9.36 15.52 -31.41
CA ARG A 485 10.65 16.18 -31.20
C ARG A 485 11.73 15.23 -30.64
N PHE A 486 11.32 14.18 -29.94
CA PHE A 486 12.20 13.17 -29.31
C PHE A 486 12.63 12.05 -30.28
N TYR A 487 12.25 12.11 -31.56
CA TYR A 487 12.62 11.09 -32.54
C TYR A 487 13.60 11.63 -33.59
N ASN A 488 14.89 11.46 -33.34
CA ASN A 488 15.97 11.87 -34.25
C ASN A 488 16.86 10.67 -34.54
N LYS A 489 16.55 9.92 -35.61
CA LYS A 489 17.29 8.71 -36.00
C LYS A 489 18.59 9.08 -36.71
N TRP A 490 19.72 8.84 -36.06
CA TRP A 490 21.07 9.12 -36.56
C TRP A 490 21.91 7.83 -36.56
N THR A 491 22.86 7.70 -37.48
CA THR A 491 23.91 6.68 -37.33
C THR A 491 24.94 7.14 -36.30
N ILE A 492 25.65 6.20 -35.67
CA ILE A 492 26.77 6.54 -34.77
C ILE A 492 27.84 7.36 -35.52
N GLU A 493 28.09 7.07 -36.80
CA GLU A 493 29.00 7.86 -37.63
C GLU A 493 28.51 9.31 -37.82
N PHE A 494 27.20 9.50 -38.02
CA PHE A 494 26.62 10.84 -38.13
C PHE A 494 26.67 11.60 -36.78
N LEU A 495 26.40 10.91 -35.67
CA LEU A 495 26.56 11.47 -34.32
C LEU A 495 28.01 11.92 -34.08
N GLN A 496 28.99 11.09 -34.42
CA GLN A 496 30.41 11.39 -34.29
C GLN A 496 30.84 12.61 -35.12
N LYS A 497 30.28 12.79 -36.33
CA LYS A 497 30.52 13.96 -37.19
C LYS A 497 29.91 15.24 -36.62
N ASN A 498 28.79 15.13 -35.89
CA ASN A 498 28.05 16.27 -35.36
C ASN A 498 28.50 16.70 -33.96
N ILE A 499 29.01 15.77 -33.14
CA ILE A 499 29.49 16.01 -31.77
C ILE A 499 30.83 15.26 -31.66
N THR A 500 31.92 15.95 -31.96
CA THR A 500 33.25 15.36 -32.20
C THR A 500 34.06 15.14 -30.92
N GLU A 501 33.69 15.81 -29.83
CA GLU A 501 34.42 15.83 -28.55
C GLU A 501 34.27 14.53 -27.75
N VAL A 502 33.37 13.64 -28.15
CA VAL A 502 33.14 12.32 -27.56
C VAL A 502 33.52 11.25 -28.58
N ASP A 503 34.24 10.22 -28.14
CA ASP A 503 34.44 9.02 -28.94
C ASP A 503 33.22 8.10 -28.76
N TRP A 504 32.18 8.34 -29.56
CA TRP A 504 30.88 7.69 -29.39
C TRP A 504 30.95 6.18 -29.60
N LEU A 505 31.74 5.74 -30.58
CA LEU A 505 31.89 4.31 -30.86
C LEU A 505 32.57 3.61 -29.68
N ARG A 506 33.61 4.21 -29.09
CA ARG A 506 34.26 3.69 -27.87
C ARG A 506 33.31 3.72 -26.68
N TYR A 507 32.59 4.83 -26.48
CA TYR A 507 31.64 4.98 -25.38
C TYR A 507 30.56 3.89 -25.42
N PHE A 508 29.88 3.71 -26.56
CA PHE A 508 28.85 2.69 -26.68
C PHE A 508 29.42 1.28 -26.57
N ASN A 509 30.57 0.96 -27.17
CA ASN A 509 31.17 -0.36 -26.97
C ASN A 509 31.55 -0.64 -25.51
N LYS A 510 31.94 0.39 -24.74
CA LYS A 510 32.12 0.25 -23.28
C LYS A 510 30.81 0.06 -22.53
N VAL A 511 29.72 0.73 -22.92
CA VAL A 511 28.39 0.50 -22.32
C VAL A 511 27.92 -0.93 -22.53
N PHE A 512 28.17 -1.50 -23.71
CA PHE A 512 27.83 -2.88 -24.07
C PHE A 512 28.89 -3.90 -23.64
N GLU A 513 29.92 -3.49 -22.90
CA GLU A 513 30.89 -4.40 -22.34
C GLU A 513 30.22 -5.35 -21.33
N GLY A 514 30.42 -6.65 -21.48
CA GLY A 514 29.75 -7.67 -20.66
C GLY A 514 28.47 -8.24 -21.28
N VAL A 515 28.01 -7.72 -22.42
CA VAL A 515 27.05 -8.40 -23.29
C VAL A 515 27.72 -8.77 -24.62
N ASN A 516 27.30 -9.88 -25.23
CA ASN A 516 27.89 -10.37 -26.48
C ASN A 516 27.37 -9.58 -27.71
N VAL A 517 27.52 -8.24 -27.67
CA VAL A 517 27.05 -7.30 -28.69
C VAL A 517 28.17 -6.31 -29.01
N THR A 518 28.57 -6.24 -30.27
CA THR A 518 29.52 -5.23 -30.75
C THR A 518 28.77 -4.10 -31.46
N ILE A 519 28.99 -2.87 -31.02
CA ILE A 519 28.38 -1.68 -31.62
C ILE A 519 29.23 -1.23 -32.80
N LYS A 520 28.58 -1.05 -33.96
CA LYS A 520 29.20 -0.63 -35.21
C LYS A 520 28.85 0.82 -35.55
N LYS A 521 29.71 1.48 -36.34
CA LYS A 521 29.55 2.91 -36.70
C LYS A 521 28.31 3.22 -37.54
N ASP A 522 27.82 2.23 -38.29
CA ASP A 522 26.64 2.32 -39.16
C ASP A 522 25.32 2.03 -38.43
N LEU A 523 25.39 1.61 -37.15
CA LEU A 523 24.19 1.40 -36.33
C LEU A 523 23.37 2.69 -36.22
N GLU A 524 22.08 2.58 -36.54
CA GLU A 524 21.10 3.64 -36.31
C GLU A 524 20.63 3.65 -34.86
N ILE A 525 20.60 4.84 -34.26
CA ILE A 525 20.16 5.10 -32.89
C ILE A 525 19.21 6.28 -32.88
N ASN A 526 18.33 6.35 -31.89
CA ASN A 526 17.51 7.55 -31.65
C ASN A 526 18.24 8.52 -30.71
N VAL A 527 18.73 9.64 -31.22
CA VAL A 527 19.28 10.73 -30.39
C VAL A 527 18.12 11.63 -29.94
N ALA A 528 17.50 11.29 -28.82
CA ALA A 528 16.22 11.87 -28.44
C ALA A 528 16.30 13.38 -28.18
N VAL A 529 17.41 13.86 -27.61
CA VAL A 529 17.60 15.29 -27.32
C VAL A 529 18.99 15.78 -27.78
N PRO A 530 19.20 16.02 -29.08
CA PRO A 530 20.52 16.36 -29.60
C PRO A 530 21.12 17.64 -28.98
N GLN A 531 20.28 18.65 -28.72
CA GLN A 531 20.73 19.92 -28.14
C GLN A 531 21.21 19.76 -26.70
N TYR A 532 20.54 18.92 -25.91
CA TYR A 532 20.99 18.60 -24.56
C TYR A 532 22.37 17.97 -24.60
N ILE A 533 22.59 16.99 -25.49
CA ILE A 533 23.89 16.32 -25.61
C ILE A 533 24.98 17.33 -25.97
N ARG A 534 24.75 18.23 -26.94
CA ARG A 534 25.72 19.31 -27.25
C ARG A 534 26.04 20.19 -26.04
N ASN A 535 25.00 20.67 -25.34
CA ASN A 535 25.16 21.55 -24.18
C ASN A 535 25.89 20.84 -23.02
N LEU A 536 25.55 19.58 -22.77
CA LEU A 536 26.17 18.74 -21.75
C LEU A 536 27.66 18.54 -22.04
N ILE A 537 28.03 18.21 -23.27
CA ILE A 537 29.44 17.98 -23.62
C ILE A 537 30.26 19.27 -23.47
N ALA A 538 29.70 20.42 -23.88
CA ALA A 538 30.33 21.72 -23.64
C ALA A 538 30.49 22.01 -22.14
N LEU A 539 29.48 21.68 -21.32
CA LEU A 539 29.50 21.84 -19.86
C LEU A 539 30.54 20.92 -19.20
N VAL A 540 30.57 19.63 -19.54
CA VAL A 540 31.55 18.67 -19.02
C VAL A 540 32.98 19.09 -19.38
N ASN A 541 33.22 19.54 -20.61
CA ASN A 541 34.56 19.93 -21.07
C ASN A 541 35.12 21.18 -20.40
N ARG A 542 34.27 22.13 -19.99
CA ARG A 542 34.70 23.33 -19.26
C ARG A 542 34.80 23.13 -17.75
N THR A 543 34.24 22.05 -17.23
CA THR A 543 34.18 21.76 -15.80
C THR A 543 35.48 21.06 -15.35
N PRO A 544 36.06 21.43 -14.18
CA PRO A 544 37.24 20.73 -13.67
C PRO A 544 37.01 19.22 -13.53
N LYS A 545 38.01 18.42 -13.92
CA LYS A 545 37.92 16.95 -13.96
C LYS A 545 37.48 16.33 -12.65
N HIS A 546 37.99 16.83 -11.53
CA HIS A 546 37.64 16.32 -10.20
C HIS A 546 36.16 16.57 -9.85
N VAL A 547 35.55 17.66 -10.31
CA VAL A 547 34.10 17.93 -10.11
C VAL A 547 33.26 16.93 -10.90
N VAL A 548 33.61 16.69 -12.17
CA VAL A 548 32.93 15.68 -13.01
C VAL A 548 33.07 14.27 -12.42
N ALA A 549 34.28 13.92 -11.94
CA ALA A 549 34.52 12.65 -11.27
C ALA A 549 33.71 12.52 -9.97
N ASN A 550 33.69 13.57 -9.14
CA ASN A 550 32.92 13.60 -7.90
C ASN A 550 31.43 13.43 -8.17
N TYR A 551 30.88 14.09 -9.19
CA TYR A 551 29.48 13.97 -9.60
C TYR A 551 29.13 12.53 -10.01
N LEU A 552 29.92 11.92 -10.90
CA LEU A 552 29.67 10.55 -11.38
C LEU A 552 29.76 9.52 -10.26
N LEU A 553 30.77 9.63 -9.38
CA LEU A 553 30.96 8.70 -8.27
C LEU A 553 29.94 8.91 -7.16
N TRP A 554 29.52 10.15 -6.91
CA TRP A 554 28.41 10.46 -6.01
C TRP A 554 27.16 9.69 -6.42
N ILE A 555 26.68 9.90 -7.66
CA ILE A 555 25.50 9.19 -8.19
C ILE A 555 25.71 7.68 -8.14
N ALA A 556 26.91 7.21 -8.50
CA ALA A 556 27.21 5.78 -8.48
C ALA A 556 27.01 5.14 -7.09
N MET A 557 27.38 5.85 -6.03
CA MET A 557 27.28 5.34 -4.66
C MET A 557 25.89 5.55 -4.04
N THR A 558 25.16 6.57 -4.46
CA THR A 558 23.90 6.94 -3.81
C THR A 558 22.64 6.49 -4.54
N ASP A 559 22.73 6.30 -5.86
CA ASP A 559 21.58 6.00 -6.73
C ASP A 559 21.62 4.58 -7.35
N ALA A 560 22.72 3.84 -7.16
CA ALA A 560 22.73 2.40 -7.45
C ALA A 560 21.74 1.68 -6.50
N GLY A 561 20.68 1.12 -7.09
CA GLY A 561 19.54 0.56 -6.38
C GLY A 561 19.96 -0.36 -5.24
N GLY A 562 19.49 -0.11 -4.02
CA GLY A 562 19.75 -1.00 -2.88
C GLY A 562 21.16 -0.97 -2.27
N LEU A 563 22.15 -0.23 -2.80
CA LEU A 563 23.49 -0.14 -2.14
C LEU A 563 23.39 0.40 -0.72
N HIS A 564 22.50 1.36 -0.48
CA HIS A 564 22.21 1.85 0.86
C HIS A 564 21.70 0.78 1.84
N LEU A 565 21.15 -0.32 1.33
CA LEU A 565 20.72 -1.43 2.16
C LEU A 565 21.91 -2.34 2.50
N SER A 566 23.00 -2.33 1.73
CA SER A 566 24.10 -3.28 1.87
C SER A 566 25.29 -2.79 2.71
N VAL A 567 25.16 -1.60 3.30
CA VAL A 567 26.20 -0.95 4.12
C VAL A 567 25.71 -0.69 5.55
N GLY A 568 26.66 -0.42 6.45
CA GLY A 568 26.41 -0.30 7.89
C GLY A 568 25.47 0.84 8.30
N ILE A 569 25.02 0.79 9.56
CA ILE A 569 23.98 1.66 10.15
C ILE A 569 24.27 3.16 10.01
N ASP A 570 25.54 3.56 10.07
CA ASP A 570 25.94 4.97 9.98
C ASP A 570 25.49 5.63 8.66
N PHE A 571 25.53 4.88 7.55
CA PHE A 571 25.04 5.36 6.26
C PHE A 571 23.52 5.54 6.26
N LYS A 572 22.82 4.58 6.88
CA LYS A 572 21.36 4.57 6.95
C LYS A 572 20.84 5.81 7.69
N GLU A 573 21.46 6.17 8.81
CA GLU A 573 21.07 7.36 9.58
C GLU A 573 21.25 8.66 8.79
N ILE A 574 22.35 8.79 8.06
CA ILE A 574 22.65 9.96 7.22
C ILE A 574 21.61 10.11 6.10
N LYS A 575 21.28 9.02 5.40
CA LYS A 575 20.24 9.03 4.36
C LYS A 575 18.85 9.26 4.94
N TYR A 576 18.58 8.74 6.13
CA TYR A 576 17.30 8.91 6.81
C TYR A 576 17.01 10.39 7.13
N ARG A 577 17.99 11.15 7.64
CA ARG A 577 17.84 12.60 7.89
C ARG A 577 17.52 13.39 6.62
N TYR A 578 18.12 13.01 5.49
CA TYR A 578 17.80 13.61 4.20
C TYR A 578 16.36 13.29 3.76
N ASN A 579 15.95 12.03 3.89
CA ASN A 579 14.59 11.59 3.57
C ASN A 579 13.52 12.25 4.45
N GLU A 580 13.82 12.52 5.72
CA GLU A 580 12.93 13.24 6.62
C GLU A 580 12.60 14.64 6.09
N VAL A 581 13.60 15.40 5.61
CA VAL A 581 13.36 16.73 5.01
C VAL A 581 12.57 16.62 3.70
N LEU A 582 12.83 15.61 2.88
CA LEU A 582 12.17 15.43 1.59
C LEU A 582 10.72 14.96 1.68
N PHE A 583 10.41 14.12 2.67
CA PHE A 583 9.16 13.37 2.70
C PHE A 583 8.36 13.51 4.00
N GLY A 584 8.94 14.12 5.03
CA GLY A 584 8.31 14.37 6.33
C GLY A 584 8.16 13.13 7.23
N SER A 585 8.70 11.98 6.84
CA SER A 585 8.65 10.74 7.65
C SER A 585 9.69 10.78 8.77
N THR A 586 9.23 10.65 10.03
CA THR A 586 10.06 10.73 11.25
C THR A 586 10.56 9.36 11.75
N LEU A 587 10.33 8.30 10.97
CA LEU A 587 10.96 6.99 11.17
C LEU A 587 11.31 6.37 9.81
N ASP A 588 12.33 5.52 9.77
CA ASP A 588 12.58 4.72 8.58
C ASP A 588 11.65 3.50 8.53
N LYS A 589 11.39 2.99 7.33
CA LYS A 589 10.65 1.75 7.14
C LYS A 589 11.35 0.59 7.84
N PRO A 590 10.60 -0.38 8.38
CA PRO A 590 11.21 -1.55 8.99
C PRO A 590 12.03 -2.32 7.94
N ARG A 591 13.17 -2.88 8.36
CA ARG A 591 14.15 -3.52 7.46
C ARG A 591 13.53 -4.56 6.53
N TRP A 592 12.63 -5.38 7.06
CA TRP A 592 11.92 -6.40 6.30
C TRP A 592 11.17 -5.80 5.10
N GLU A 593 10.58 -4.61 5.23
CA GLU A 593 9.79 -3.98 4.18
C GLU A 593 10.71 -3.42 3.08
N LEU A 594 11.80 -2.75 3.47
CA LEU A 594 12.83 -2.29 2.52
C LEU A 594 13.41 -3.46 1.71
N CYS A 595 13.67 -4.59 2.38
CA CYS A 595 14.15 -5.81 1.74
C CYS A 595 13.10 -6.47 0.85
N THR A 596 11.82 -6.47 1.24
CA THR A 596 10.73 -6.95 0.39
C THR A 596 10.63 -6.10 -0.87
N VAL A 597 10.65 -4.77 -0.77
CA VAL A 597 10.60 -3.86 -1.93
C VAL A 597 11.81 -4.07 -2.83
N PHE A 598 13.02 -4.11 -2.29
CA PHE A 598 14.22 -4.31 -3.10
C PHE A 598 14.20 -5.67 -3.84
N THR A 599 13.84 -6.75 -3.16
CA THR A 599 13.80 -8.08 -3.75
C THR A 599 12.65 -8.22 -4.75
N ALA A 600 11.43 -7.85 -4.36
CA ALA A 600 10.20 -8.17 -5.11
C ALA A 600 9.81 -7.10 -6.13
N ASP A 601 9.99 -5.81 -5.83
CA ASP A 601 9.58 -4.74 -6.74
C ASP A 601 10.69 -4.35 -7.72
N TYR A 602 11.96 -4.51 -7.32
CA TYR A 602 13.10 -4.00 -8.07
C TYR A 602 13.89 -5.11 -8.81
N LEU A 603 14.41 -6.11 -8.10
CA LEU A 603 15.39 -7.04 -8.67
C LEU A 603 14.80 -8.37 -9.20
N ILE A 604 13.93 -9.04 -8.43
CA ILE A 604 13.47 -10.41 -8.68
C ILE A 604 11.93 -10.45 -8.75
N LYS A 605 11.39 -9.76 -9.76
CA LYS A 605 9.98 -9.37 -9.82
C LYS A 605 9.01 -10.50 -10.08
N LEU A 606 9.19 -11.23 -11.19
CA LEU A 606 8.26 -12.31 -11.57
C LEU A 606 8.34 -13.52 -10.61
N PRO A 607 9.52 -13.95 -10.12
CA PRO A 607 9.58 -15.04 -9.15
C PRO A 607 8.94 -14.67 -7.81
N SER A 608 9.10 -13.43 -7.34
CA SER A 608 8.38 -12.94 -6.14
C SER A 608 6.87 -12.89 -6.37
N SER A 609 6.44 -12.52 -7.57
CA SER A 609 5.02 -12.59 -7.96
C SER A 609 4.48 -14.02 -7.95
N ARG A 610 5.24 -15.00 -8.45
CA ARG A 610 4.88 -16.42 -8.38
C ARG A 610 4.65 -16.87 -6.94
N LEU A 611 5.54 -16.49 -6.02
CA LEU A 611 5.41 -16.78 -4.59
C LEU A 611 4.15 -16.15 -3.97
N TYR A 612 3.81 -14.92 -4.36
CA TYR A 612 2.58 -14.25 -3.92
C TYR A 612 1.33 -14.96 -4.44
N LEU A 613 1.28 -15.22 -5.75
CA LEU A 613 0.11 -15.77 -6.43
C LEU A 613 -0.26 -17.17 -5.96
N ALA A 614 0.73 -18.01 -5.62
CA ALA A 614 0.52 -19.39 -5.19
C ALA A 614 -0.50 -19.53 -4.04
N ASN A 615 -0.58 -18.53 -3.15
CA ASN A 615 -1.45 -18.56 -1.97
C ASN A 615 -2.57 -17.48 -1.97
N ASN A 616 -2.58 -16.57 -2.94
CA ASN A 616 -3.44 -15.38 -2.90
C ASN A 616 -4.32 -15.17 -4.13
N PHE A 617 -4.28 -16.08 -5.12
CA PHE A 617 -5.03 -15.94 -6.36
C PHE A 617 -6.29 -16.82 -6.41
N ASN A 618 -7.40 -16.25 -6.89
CA ASN A 618 -8.65 -16.96 -7.18
C ASN A 618 -8.98 -16.90 -8.69
N ARG A 619 -9.10 -18.06 -9.33
CA ARG A 619 -9.44 -18.18 -10.77
C ARG A 619 -10.82 -17.61 -11.12
N GLU A 620 -11.80 -17.74 -10.23
CA GLU A 620 -13.15 -17.20 -10.44
C GLU A 620 -13.14 -15.67 -10.47
N SER A 621 -12.33 -15.03 -9.61
CA SER A 621 -12.11 -13.59 -9.60
C SER A 621 -11.56 -13.07 -10.94
N LYS A 622 -10.61 -13.78 -11.55
CA LYS A 622 -10.08 -13.43 -12.89
C LYS A 622 -11.17 -13.46 -13.95
N LYS A 623 -12.06 -14.45 -13.92
CA LYS A 623 -13.20 -14.55 -14.86
C LYS A 623 -14.15 -13.35 -14.73
N VAL A 624 -14.54 -13.00 -13.50
CA VAL A 624 -15.44 -11.86 -13.27
C VAL A 624 -14.82 -10.54 -13.71
N ALA A 625 -13.52 -10.34 -13.47
CA ALA A 625 -12.82 -9.15 -13.95
C ALA A 625 -12.75 -9.09 -15.48
N LEU A 626 -12.50 -10.22 -16.17
CA LEU A 626 -12.51 -10.30 -17.63
C LEU A 626 -13.89 -9.98 -18.24
N ASP A 627 -14.97 -10.41 -17.61
CA ASP A 627 -16.33 -10.08 -18.08
C ASP A 627 -16.56 -8.55 -17.98
N MET A 628 -16.15 -7.91 -16.88
CA MET A 628 -16.24 -6.45 -16.72
C MET A 628 -15.42 -5.68 -17.75
N VAL A 629 -14.22 -6.18 -18.08
CA VAL A 629 -13.37 -5.62 -19.12
C VAL A 629 -14.07 -5.58 -20.47
N HIS A 630 -14.73 -6.69 -20.84
CA HIS A 630 -15.45 -6.76 -22.09
C HIS A 630 -16.55 -5.69 -22.16
N GLU A 631 -17.31 -5.52 -21.08
CA GLU A 631 -18.33 -4.47 -20.98
C GLU A 631 -17.78 -3.05 -21.09
N LEU A 632 -16.62 -2.81 -20.47
CA LEU A 632 -15.94 -1.52 -20.54
C LEU A 632 -15.47 -1.24 -21.97
N LYS A 633 -14.86 -2.21 -22.65
CA LYS A 633 -14.42 -2.06 -24.04
C LYS A 633 -15.60 -1.75 -24.97
N LEU A 634 -16.72 -2.46 -24.81
CA LEU A 634 -17.96 -2.18 -25.55
C LEU A 634 -18.47 -0.76 -25.28
N SER A 635 -18.50 -0.35 -24.02
CA SER A 635 -19.00 0.98 -23.62
C SER A 635 -18.12 2.12 -24.15
N PHE A 636 -16.80 1.94 -24.19
CA PHE A 636 -15.90 2.92 -24.82
C PHE A 636 -16.15 3.01 -26.33
N ALA A 637 -16.36 1.87 -27.00
CA ALA A 637 -16.69 1.86 -28.42
C ALA A 637 -18.00 2.59 -28.73
N GLU A 638 -19.01 2.45 -27.87
CA GLU A 638 -20.28 3.20 -27.96
C GLU A 638 -20.03 4.71 -27.76
N MET A 639 -19.30 5.09 -26.71
CA MET A 639 -18.95 6.48 -26.44
C MET A 639 -18.22 7.14 -27.62
N VAL A 640 -17.26 6.47 -28.24
CA VAL A 640 -16.51 6.97 -29.40
C VAL A 640 -17.44 7.25 -30.60
N LYS A 641 -18.43 6.39 -30.84
CA LYS A 641 -19.40 6.56 -31.94
C LYS A 641 -20.26 7.81 -31.74
N GLU A 642 -20.60 8.13 -30.50
CA GLU A 642 -21.44 9.27 -30.12
C GLU A 642 -20.70 10.62 -30.04
N LEU A 643 -19.37 10.65 -30.17
CA LEU A 643 -18.61 11.91 -30.10
C LEU A 643 -19.01 12.88 -31.23
N ASP A 644 -19.35 14.10 -30.86
CA ASP A 644 -19.78 15.16 -31.79
C ASP A 644 -18.60 15.95 -32.40
N TRP A 645 -17.44 15.90 -31.75
CA TRP A 645 -16.24 16.66 -32.12
C TRP A 645 -15.22 15.87 -32.94
N MET A 646 -15.52 14.62 -33.27
CA MET A 646 -14.64 13.73 -34.02
C MET A 646 -15.30 13.31 -35.34
N ASP A 647 -14.58 13.41 -36.44
CA ASP A 647 -15.05 12.96 -37.75
C ASP A 647 -15.13 11.42 -37.83
N ASP A 648 -16.00 10.89 -38.70
CA ASP A 648 -16.26 9.45 -38.80
C ASP A 648 -15.02 8.64 -39.20
N ALA A 649 -14.11 9.23 -39.99
CA ALA A 649 -12.86 8.59 -40.37
C ALA A 649 -11.96 8.40 -39.14
N THR A 650 -11.81 9.42 -38.31
CA THR A 650 -11.02 9.38 -37.08
C THR A 650 -11.67 8.47 -36.02
N LYS A 651 -13.00 8.46 -35.91
CA LYS A 651 -13.72 7.50 -35.06
C LYS A 651 -13.42 6.06 -35.44
N LYS A 652 -13.41 5.75 -36.74
CA LYS A 652 -13.12 4.40 -37.24
C LYS A 652 -11.74 3.93 -36.80
N VAL A 653 -10.70 4.73 -37.01
CA VAL A 653 -9.33 4.36 -36.61
C VAL A 653 -9.14 4.33 -35.10
N ALA A 654 -9.88 5.15 -34.33
CA ALA A 654 -9.89 5.05 -32.87
C ALA A 654 -10.51 3.72 -32.39
N LEU A 655 -11.58 3.25 -33.05
CA LEU A 655 -12.18 1.94 -32.80
C LEU A 655 -11.25 0.79 -33.20
N ASP A 656 -10.52 0.91 -34.31
CA ASP A 656 -9.52 -0.09 -34.71
C ASP A 656 -8.40 -0.21 -33.67
N LYS A 657 -7.95 0.93 -33.12
CA LYS A 657 -6.96 0.96 -32.01
C LYS A 657 -7.50 0.32 -30.74
N LEU A 658 -8.72 0.68 -30.35
CA LEU A 658 -9.41 0.09 -29.20
C LEU A 658 -9.52 -1.42 -29.38
N GLU A 659 -9.87 -1.89 -30.58
CA GLU A 659 -10.05 -3.31 -30.83
C GLU A 659 -8.72 -4.08 -30.72
N ALA A 660 -7.63 -3.52 -31.25
CA ALA A 660 -6.29 -4.09 -31.15
C ALA A 660 -5.68 -4.06 -29.75
N MET A 661 -6.24 -3.25 -28.84
CA MET A 661 -5.71 -3.05 -27.49
C MET A 661 -5.70 -4.35 -26.69
N ARG A 662 -4.51 -4.76 -26.24
CA ARG A 662 -4.29 -5.98 -25.46
C ARG A 662 -4.48 -5.72 -23.97
N MET A 663 -4.97 -6.71 -23.24
CA MET A 663 -5.21 -6.58 -21.81
C MET A 663 -4.74 -7.79 -21.01
N ILE A 664 -3.97 -7.54 -19.96
CA ILE A 664 -3.52 -8.53 -18.99
C ILE A 664 -4.28 -8.32 -17.67
N ILE A 665 -5.08 -9.31 -17.26
CA ILE A 665 -5.83 -9.27 -15.99
C ILE A 665 -5.18 -10.20 -14.97
N GLY A 666 -4.70 -9.61 -13.88
CA GLY A 666 -4.04 -10.28 -12.78
C GLY A 666 -2.58 -10.58 -13.05
N PHE A 667 -2.32 -11.48 -14.01
CA PHE A 667 -0.99 -11.95 -14.42
C PHE A 667 -1.06 -12.77 -15.73
N GLU A 668 0.08 -12.91 -16.39
CA GLU A 668 0.27 -13.82 -17.53
C GLU A 668 0.50 -15.27 -17.05
N ASP A 669 -0.21 -16.23 -17.64
CA ASP A 669 -0.31 -17.60 -17.10
C ASP A 669 1.05 -18.32 -16.98
N PHE A 670 2.04 -17.99 -17.82
CA PHE A 670 3.40 -18.55 -17.75
C PHE A 670 4.07 -18.34 -16.38
N ILE A 671 3.71 -17.27 -15.64
CA ILE A 671 4.29 -16.99 -14.31
C ILE A 671 3.99 -18.13 -13.32
N LEU A 672 2.86 -18.82 -13.47
CA LEU A 672 2.49 -19.99 -12.67
C LEU A 672 2.77 -21.32 -13.39
N GLU A 673 2.66 -21.35 -14.71
CA GLU A 673 2.63 -22.59 -15.50
C GLU A 673 3.98 -22.98 -16.12
N ASP A 674 4.90 -22.03 -16.35
CA ASP A 674 6.18 -22.26 -17.02
C ASP A 674 7.38 -21.92 -16.11
N ALA A 675 7.76 -22.89 -15.28
CA ALA A 675 8.90 -22.78 -14.37
C ALA A 675 10.24 -22.66 -15.11
N GLU A 676 10.39 -23.30 -16.27
CA GLU A 676 11.65 -23.31 -17.01
C GLU A 676 11.91 -21.95 -17.67
N ARG A 677 10.88 -21.30 -18.20
CA ARG A 677 10.97 -19.92 -18.69
C ARG A 677 11.43 -18.96 -17.59
N LEU A 678 10.83 -19.03 -16.40
CA LEU A 678 11.25 -18.19 -15.26
C LEU A 678 12.67 -18.52 -14.79
N ASN A 679 13.07 -19.80 -14.74
CA ASN A 679 14.43 -20.19 -14.37
C ASN A 679 15.46 -19.63 -15.34
N LYS A 680 15.17 -19.70 -16.64
CA LYS A 680 16.03 -19.18 -17.72
C LYS A 680 16.19 -17.66 -17.65
N GLU A 681 15.10 -16.93 -17.41
CA GLU A 681 15.11 -15.48 -17.34
C GLU A 681 16.02 -14.93 -16.22
N TYR A 682 16.08 -15.64 -15.09
CA TYR A 682 16.91 -15.28 -13.94
C TYR A 682 18.18 -16.12 -13.84
N GLU A 683 18.57 -16.87 -14.87
CA GLU A 683 19.70 -17.81 -14.82
C GLU A 683 21.03 -17.10 -14.49
N GLU A 684 21.30 -16.00 -15.19
CA GLU A 684 22.54 -15.22 -15.05
C GLU A 684 22.64 -14.40 -13.75
N LEU A 685 21.52 -14.19 -13.04
CA LEU A 685 21.51 -13.41 -11.79
C LEU A 685 22.20 -14.20 -10.67
N LYS A 686 23.34 -13.71 -10.17
CA LYS A 686 24.07 -14.37 -9.09
C LYS A 686 23.77 -13.71 -7.75
N ILE A 687 23.22 -14.47 -6.82
CA ILE A 687 22.91 -14.01 -5.47
C ILE A 687 23.68 -14.86 -4.47
N ASN A 688 24.29 -14.21 -3.48
CA ASN A 688 24.94 -14.87 -2.36
C ASN A 688 24.35 -14.36 -1.04
N ARG A 689 23.73 -15.28 -0.30
CA ARG A 689 23.07 -15.02 0.98
C ARG A 689 23.97 -14.37 2.05
N GLY A 690 25.28 -14.56 1.98
CA GLY A 690 26.26 -13.98 2.91
C GLY A 690 26.92 -12.68 2.44
N GLN A 691 26.64 -12.24 1.21
CA GLN A 691 27.34 -11.13 0.54
C GLN A 691 26.32 -10.18 -0.09
N MET A 692 25.63 -9.40 0.76
CA MET A 692 24.58 -8.47 0.34
C MET A 692 25.08 -7.41 -0.64
N PHE A 693 26.23 -6.78 -0.37
CA PHE A 693 26.77 -5.72 -1.24
C PHE A 693 27.08 -6.23 -2.64
N GLU A 694 27.80 -7.35 -2.74
CA GLU A 694 28.13 -7.98 -4.02
C GLU A 694 26.88 -8.44 -4.76
N SER A 695 25.89 -9.02 -4.06
CA SER A 695 24.63 -9.46 -4.68
C SER A 695 23.84 -8.28 -5.26
N VAL A 696 23.88 -7.11 -4.60
CA VAL A 696 23.27 -5.88 -5.14
C VAL A 696 23.99 -5.44 -6.41
N VAL A 697 25.33 -5.38 -6.40
CA VAL A 697 26.14 -4.97 -7.56
C VAL A 697 25.94 -5.94 -8.75
N GLU A 698 25.99 -7.25 -8.51
CA GLU A 698 25.69 -8.28 -9.51
C GLU A 698 24.26 -8.13 -10.05
N GLY A 699 23.30 -7.81 -9.19
CA GLY A 699 21.93 -7.51 -9.57
C GLY A 699 21.82 -6.30 -10.51
N MET A 700 22.54 -5.21 -10.23
CA MET A 700 22.56 -4.02 -11.09
C MET A 700 23.15 -4.32 -12.48
N TYR A 701 24.25 -5.10 -12.53
CA TYR A 701 24.82 -5.56 -13.80
C TYR A 701 23.87 -6.46 -14.57
N TYR A 702 23.20 -7.39 -13.89
CA TYR A 702 22.18 -8.26 -14.49
C TYR A 702 21.06 -7.44 -15.14
N LEU A 703 20.49 -6.45 -14.42
CA LEU A 703 19.43 -5.59 -14.95
C LEU A 703 19.90 -4.79 -16.17
N ALA A 704 21.09 -4.18 -16.10
CA ALA A 704 21.65 -3.42 -17.20
C ALA A 704 21.87 -4.31 -18.43
N ASN A 705 22.52 -5.46 -18.24
CA ASN A 705 22.86 -6.39 -19.32
C ASN A 705 21.60 -6.96 -20.00
N ASN A 706 20.58 -7.33 -19.23
CA ASN A 706 19.32 -7.84 -19.78
C ASN A 706 18.57 -6.79 -20.60
N GLY A 707 18.63 -5.51 -20.22
CA GLY A 707 18.12 -4.42 -21.05
C GLY A 707 18.93 -4.27 -22.34
N LEU A 708 20.26 -4.22 -22.24
CA LEU A 708 21.15 -3.97 -23.39
C LEU A 708 21.10 -5.10 -24.44
N LYS A 709 20.98 -6.36 -24.03
CA LYS A 709 20.90 -7.52 -24.95
C LYS A 709 19.76 -7.43 -25.95
N LYS A 710 18.69 -6.67 -25.66
CA LYS A 710 17.50 -6.57 -26.50
C LYS A 710 17.75 -5.82 -27.81
N ILE A 711 18.87 -5.12 -27.96
CA ILE A 711 19.12 -4.27 -29.13
C ILE A 711 18.99 -5.05 -30.44
N GLY A 712 18.20 -4.52 -31.38
CA GLY A 712 17.94 -5.14 -32.67
C GLY A 712 17.11 -6.44 -32.63
N GLN A 713 16.69 -6.90 -31.44
CA GLN A 713 15.74 -8.01 -31.33
C GLN A 713 14.33 -7.54 -31.69
N LEU A 714 13.49 -8.49 -32.12
CA LEU A 714 12.06 -8.25 -32.29
C LEU A 714 11.38 -8.11 -30.92
N VAL A 715 10.41 -7.21 -30.86
CA VAL A 715 9.55 -7.02 -29.70
C VAL A 715 8.53 -8.16 -29.64
N THR A 716 8.49 -8.86 -28.50
CA THR A 716 7.55 -9.96 -28.23
C THR A 716 6.96 -9.81 -26.84
N ASP A 717 5.83 -10.47 -26.57
CA ASP A 717 5.24 -10.49 -25.23
C ASP A 717 6.25 -11.01 -24.17
N GLU A 718 7.21 -11.87 -24.58
CA GLU A 718 8.21 -12.41 -23.66
C GLU A 718 9.28 -11.40 -23.22
N ASN A 719 9.70 -10.51 -24.11
CA ASN A 719 10.81 -9.58 -23.84
C ASN A 719 10.37 -8.13 -23.61
N SER A 720 9.08 -7.83 -23.83
CA SER A 720 8.51 -6.50 -23.65
C SER A 720 7.25 -6.48 -22.78
N GLY A 721 6.73 -7.64 -22.36
CA GLY A 721 5.48 -7.74 -21.62
C GLY A 721 5.43 -6.84 -20.37
N LEU A 722 4.29 -6.16 -20.21
CA LEU A 722 4.04 -5.23 -19.11
C LEU A 722 4.18 -5.85 -17.70
N SER A 723 4.08 -7.17 -17.56
CA SER A 723 4.29 -7.88 -16.29
C SER A 723 5.67 -7.65 -15.68
N GLN A 724 6.68 -7.30 -16.48
CA GLN A 724 8.01 -6.96 -15.95
C GLN A 724 8.09 -5.52 -15.43
N ALA A 725 7.34 -4.61 -16.05
CA ALA A 725 7.24 -3.22 -15.62
C ALA A 725 6.37 -3.09 -14.37
N LEU A 726 5.23 -3.80 -14.37
CA LEU A 726 4.28 -3.88 -13.27
C LEU A 726 4.04 -5.35 -12.85
N PRO A 727 4.82 -5.88 -11.89
CA PRO A 727 4.69 -7.26 -11.48
C PRO A 727 3.35 -7.55 -10.79
N PRO A 728 2.77 -8.75 -10.95
CA PRO A 728 1.42 -9.08 -10.46
C PRO A 728 1.12 -8.82 -8.99
N HIS A 729 2.12 -8.78 -8.11
CA HIS A 729 1.90 -8.49 -6.69
C HIS A 729 1.73 -6.99 -6.39
N GLN A 730 2.13 -6.09 -7.28
CA GLN A 730 1.98 -4.66 -7.04
C GLN A 730 0.51 -4.22 -7.06
N VAL A 731 0.20 -3.20 -6.26
CA VAL A 731 -1.14 -2.60 -6.18
C VAL A 731 -1.20 -1.43 -7.15
N ASN A 732 -1.29 -1.76 -8.45
CA ASN A 732 -1.42 -0.74 -9.49
C ASN A 732 -2.04 -1.30 -10.78
N ALA A 733 -2.24 -0.42 -11.75
CA ALA A 733 -2.50 -0.72 -13.14
C ALA A 733 -1.59 0.16 -14.04
N ALA A 734 -1.47 -0.18 -15.32
CA ALA A 734 -0.71 0.61 -16.28
C ALA A 734 -1.12 0.34 -17.73
N TYR A 735 -0.97 1.35 -18.58
CA TYR A 735 -1.04 1.27 -20.05
C TYR A 735 0.31 1.66 -20.68
N ASP A 736 0.75 0.89 -21.68
CA ASP A 736 1.92 1.19 -22.50
C ASP A 736 1.50 1.55 -23.94
N PRO A 737 1.75 2.79 -24.41
CA PRO A 737 1.39 3.21 -25.75
C PRO A 737 2.18 2.51 -26.87
N SER A 738 3.42 2.07 -26.61
CA SER A 738 4.26 1.38 -27.59
C SER A 738 3.87 -0.08 -27.81
N LEU A 739 3.13 -0.67 -26.88
CA LEU A 739 2.58 -2.01 -27.00
C LEU A 739 1.07 -2.04 -27.28
N ASN A 740 0.39 -0.89 -27.17
CA ASN A 740 -1.07 -0.79 -27.10
C ASN A 740 -1.64 -1.86 -26.14
N GLN A 741 -1.03 -1.96 -24.96
CA GLN A 741 -1.30 -3.00 -23.97
C GLN A 741 -1.55 -2.34 -22.61
N MET A 742 -2.46 -2.91 -21.82
CA MET A 742 -2.63 -2.56 -20.42
C MET A 742 -2.57 -3.77 -19.50
N ILE A 743 -2.23 -3.54 -18.24
CA ILE A 743 -2.13 -4.55 -17.20
C ILE A 743 -2.82 -4.09 -15.90
N PHE A 744 -3.54 -5.02 -15.29
CA PHE A 744 -4.11 -4.86 -13.94
C PHE A 744 -3.50 -5.93 -13.06
N ALA A 745 -2.57 -5.53 -12.19
CA ALA A 745 -1.86 -6.48 -11.36
C ALA A 745 -2.81 -7.18 -10.37
N SER A 746 -2.52 -8.43 -10.00
CA SER A 746 -3.32 -9.16 -9.03
C SER A 746 -3.38 -8.48 -7.66
N GLY A 747 -2.38 -7.66 -7.32
CA GLY A 747 -2.34 -6.87 -6.10
C GLY A 747 -3.48 -5.85 -5.98
N ILE A 748 -3.97 -5.26 -7.08
CA ILE A 748 -5.09 -4.30 -7.07
C ILE A 748 -6.47 -4.97 -7.09
N LEU A 749 -6.57 -6.24 -7.49
CA LEU A 749 -7.83 -6.98 -7.64
C LEU A 749 -8.38 -7.55 -6.32
N GLN A 750 -8.42 -6.74 -5.26
CA GLN A 750 -8.89 -7.13 -3.92
C GLN A 750 -9.32 -5.91 -3.08
N GLY A 751 -9.77 -6.15 -1.84
CA GLY A 751 -10.20 -5.08 -0.94
C GLY A 751 -11.46 -4.37 -1.43
N LEU A 752 -11.51 -3.04 -1.29
CA LEU A 752 -12.62 -2.23 -1.82
C LEU A 752 -12.50 -1.95 -3.33
N PHE A 753 -11.37 -2.27 -3.95
CA PHE A 753 -11.19 -2.09 -5.39
C PHE A 753 -11.99 -3.12 -6.18
N PHE A 754 -11.95 -4.38 -5.73
CA PHE A 754 -12.63 -5.48 -6.39
C PHE A 754 -12.95 -6.62 -5.44
N ASN A 755 -14.16 -7.15 -5.56
CA ASN A 755 -14.51 -8.47 -5.03
C ASN A 755 -15.61 -9.08 -5.91
N LYS A 756 -15.46 -10.36 -6.26
CA LYS A 756 -16.43 -11.07 -7.12
C LYS A 756 -17.85 -11.08 -6.53
N ASP A 757 -17.97 -11.04 -5.20
CA ASP A 757 -19.22 -11.14 -4.45
C ASP A 757 -19.82 -9.77 -4.09
N PHE A 758 -19.19 -8.65 -4.49
CA PHE A 758 -19.78 -7.31 -4.33
C PHE A 758 -20.88 -7.05 -5.37
N PRO A 759 -21.83 -6.15 -5.06
CA PRO A 759 -22.65 -5.52 -6.08
C PRO A 759 -21.75 -4.97 -7.19
N LYS A 760 -22.15 -5.15 -8.44
CA LYS A 760 -21.47 -4.60 -9.62
C LYS A 760 -21.38 -3.09 -9.58
N ALA A 761 -22.33 -2.37 -8.97
CA ALA A 761 -22.20 -0.94 -8.73
C ALA A 761 -20.86 -0.57 -8.04
N LEU A 762 -20.46 -1.32 -7.01
CA LEU A 762 -19.20 -1.10 -6.32
C LEU A 762 -17.99 -1.43 -7.20
N ASN A 763 -18.02 -2.61 -7.84
CA ASN A 763 -16.92 -3.06 -8.70
C ASN A 763 -16.71 -2.12 -9.90
N PHE A 764 -17.79 -1.69 -10.58
CA PHE A 764 -17.68 -0.73 -11.67
C PHE A 764 -17.23 0.64 -11.16
N GLY A 765 -17.72 1.09 -9.99
CA GLY A 765 -17.30 2.36 -9.37
C GLY A 765 -15.84 2.37 -8.89
N ALA A 766 -15.23 1.20 -8.68
CA ALA A 766 -13.84 1.07 -8.27
C ALA A 766 -12.95 0.51 -9.40
N ILE A 767 -12.75 -0.82 -9.47
CA ILE A 767 -11.88 -1.40 -10.50
C ILE A 767 -12.36 -1.10 -11.94
N GLY A 768 -13.67 -0.94 -12.16
CA GLY A 768 -14.19 -0.55 -13.48
C GLY A 768 -13.71 0.84 -13.92
N VAL A 769 -13.65 1.79 -12.99
CA VAL A 769 -13.06 3.13 -13.25
C VAL A 769 -11.57 3.01 -13.52
N VAL A 770 -10.83 2.19 -12.76
CA VAL A 770 -9.39 1.95 -13.02
C VAL A 770 -9.18 1.34 -14.40
N ILE A 771 -10.01 0.39 -14.82
CA ILE A 771 -9.93 -0.21 -16.16
C ILE A 771 -10.25 0.82 -17.25
N GLY A 772 -11.29 1.63 -17.05
CA GLY A 772 -11.61 2.70 -17.99
C GLY A 772 -10.53 3.78 -18.07
N HIS A 773 -9.85 4.06 -16.95
CA HIS A 773 -8.72 4.99 -16.87
C HIS A 773 -7.56 4.53 -17.76
N GLU A 774 -7.09 3.28 -17.58
CA GLU A 774 -6.01 2.73 -18.42
C GLU A 774 -6.41 2.62 -19.90
N MET A 775 -7.68 2.33 -20.20
CA MET A 775 -8.17 2.33 -21.58
C MET A 775 -8.15 3.72 -22.20
N THR A 776 -8.47 4.74 -21.40
CA THR A 776 -8.44 6.14 -21.82
C THR A 776 -7.02 6.65 -22.05
N HIS A 777 -5.99 6.13 -21.36
CA HIS A 777 -4.59 6.44 -21.67
C HIS A 777 -4.19 6.08 -23.10
N GLY A 778 -4.87 5.13 -23.75
CA GLY A 778 -4.70 4.88 -25.18
C GLY A 778 -5.07 6.07 -26.08
N PHE A 779 -5.78 7.06 -25.54
CA PHE A 779 -6.34 8.19 -26.28
C PHE A 779 -6.12 9.54 -25.57
N ASP A 780 -5.32 9.61 -24.51
CA ASP A 780 -4.98 10.87 -23.86
C ASP A 780 -4.05 11.75 -24.73
N ASP A 781 -3.46 12.81 -24.16
CA ASP A 781 -2.62 13.74 -24.92
C ASP A 781 -1.35 13.10 -25.50
N GLU A 782 -0.86 12.01 -24.90
CA GLU A 782 0.31 11.26 -25.34
C GLU A 782 -0.09 9.98 -26.09
N GLY A 783 -1.01 9.19 -25.55
CA GLY A 783 -1.43 7.92 -26.13
C GLY A 783 -2.08 8.06 -27.50
N ARG A 784 -2.79 9.16 -27.77
CA ARG A 784 -3.34 9.44 -29.12
C ARG A 784 -2.27 9.52 -30.20
N LEU A 785 -1.01 9.76 -29.85
CA LEU A 785 0.09 9.89 -30.81
C LEU A 785 0.55 8.53 -31.34
N TYR A 786 0.08 7.44 -30.75
CA TYR A 786 0.45 6.08 -31.12
C TYR A 786 -0.72 5.40 -31.84
N ASP A 787 -0.44 4.69 -32.92
CA ASP A 787 -1.44 3.93 -33.66
C ASP A 787 -1.83 2.62 -32.93
N LYS A 788 -2.62 1.77 -33.61
CA LYS A 788 -3.09 0.49 -33.07
C LYS A 788 -1.97 -0.53 -32.80
N ASP A 789 -0.83 -0.38 -33.48
CA ASP A 789 0.32 -1.27 -33.38
C ASP A 789 1.41 -0.67 -32.45
N GLY A 790 1.16 0.52 -31.89
CA GLY A 790 2.08 1.19 -30.97
C GLY A 790 3.16 2.03 -31.65
N ASN A 791 2.97 2.41 -32.92
CA ASN A 791 3.87 3.33 -33.62
C ASN A 791 3.43 4.79 -33.44
N LEU A 792 4.39 5.65 -33.12
CA LEU A 792 4.27 7.10 -33.11
C LEU A 792 3.96 7.59 -34.53
N PHE A 793 2.70 7.94 -34.75
CA PHE A 793 2.14 8.27 -36.06
C PHE A 793 0.95 9.21 -35.88
N GLN A 794 0.84 10.26 -36.70
CA GLN A 794 -0.33 11.14 -36.68
C GLN A 794 -1.45 10.55 -37.53
N TRP A 795 -2.43 9.92 -36.88
CA TRP A 795 -3.60 9.29 -37.53
C TRP A 795 -4.90 10.09 -37.38
N TRP A 796 -4.85 11.30 -36.80
CA TRP A 796 -6.01 12.20 -36.63
C TRP A 796 -5.98 13.34 -37.64
N SER A 797 -7.16 13.81 -38.05
CA SER A 797 -7.28 15.03 -38.85
C SER A 797 -6.89 16.27 -38.04
N GLU A 798 -6.42 17.32 -38.72
CA GLU A 798 -6.01 18.58 -38.06
C GLU A 798 -7.15 19.23 -37.25
N ASN A 799 -8.38 19.14 -37.77
CA ASN A 799 -9.56 19.66 -37.09
C ASN A 799 -9.83 18.92 -35.77
N VAL A 800 -9.74 17.59 -35.77
CA VAL A 800 -9.92 16.78 -34.55
C VAL A 800 -8.80 17.06 -33.55
N ILE A 801 -7.55 17.22 -34.01
CA ILE A 801 -6.44 17.62 -33.13
C ILE A 801 -6.70 18.98 -32.48
N LYS A 802 -7.20 19.95 -33.24
CA LYS A 802 -7.53 21.29 -32.72
C LYS A 802 -8.64 21.22 -31.67
N ASP A 803 -9.71 20.47 -31.93
CA ASP A 803 -10.82 20.31 -30.99
C ASP A 803 -10.43 19.52 -29.74
N PHE A 804 -9.59 18.49 -29.90
CA PHE A 804 -8.98 17.78 -28.76
C PHE A 804 -8.19 18.73 -27.88
N LYS A 805 -7.27 19.52 -28.45
CA LYS A 805 -6.46 20.48 -27.69
C LYS A 805 -7.33 21.51 -26.98
N LYS A 806 -8.40 22.01 -27.63
CA LYS A 806 -9.37 22.92 -27.02
C LYS A 806 -10.05 22.29 -25.80
N ARG A 807 -10.46 21.03 -25.88
CA ARG A 807 -11.10 20.29 -24.78
C ARG A 807 -10.11 19.95 -23.67
N ALA A 808 -8.90 19.51 -24.01
CA ALA A 808 -7.81 19.26 -23.06
C ALA A 808 -7.45 20.54 -22.28
N GLN A 809 -7.45 21.71 -22.93
CA GLN A 809 -7.22 23.00 -22.27
C GLN A 809 -8.24 23.28 -21.16
N CYS A 810 -9.47 22.77 -21.25
CA CYS A 810 -10.45 22.87 -20.16
C CYS A 810 -9.92 22.20 -18.88
N PHE A 811 -9.42 20.96 -18.99
CA PHE A 811 -8.85 20.23 -17.86
C PHE A 811 -7.61 20.90 -17.30
N ILE A 812 -6.71 21.39 -18.18
CA ILE A 812 -5.52 22.15 -17.77
C ILE A 812 -5.93 23.36 -16.92
N ASN A 813 -6.92 24.13 -17.37
CA ASN A 813 -7.38 25.33 -16.66
C ASN A 813 -8.11 24.96 -15.36
N GLN A 814 -8.98 23.95 -15.38
CA GLN A 814 -9.72 23.50 -14.20
C GLN A 814 -8.77 23.05 -13.09
N TYR A 815 -7.90 22.08 -13.39
CA TYR A 815 -7.00 21.53 -12.39
C TYR A 815 -5.91 22.53 -11.99
N GLY A 816 -5.43 23.37 -12.91
CA GLY A 816 -4.50 24.46 -12.60
C GLY A 816 -5.03 25.51 -11.61
N ASN A 817 -6.36 25.61 -11.47
CA ASN A 817 -7.02 26.50 -10.51
C ASN A 817 -7.26 25.84 -9.14
N PHE A 818 -6.97 24.55 -8.95
CA PHE A 818 -7.09 23.90 -7.66
C PHE A 818 -5.88 24.21 -6.79
N THR A 819 -6.13 24.79 -5.61
CA THR A 819 -5.12 25.04 -4.58
C THR A 819 -5.16 23.94 -3.52
N ILE A 820 -3.99 23.38 -3.18
CA ILE A 820 -3.80 22.47 -2.04
C ILE A 820 -3.68 23.31 -0.77
N PRO A 821 -4.68 23.33 0.13
CA PRO A 821 -4.69 24.25 1.27
C PRO A 821 -3.51 24.06 2.24
N GLU A 822 -3.07 22.81 2.43
CA GLU A 822 -2.02 22.42 3.38
C GLU A 822 -0.65 23.03 3.06
N ILE A 823 -0.41 23.37 1.79
CA ILE A 823 0.87 23.91 1.31
C ILE A 823 0.71 25.21 0.52
N ASN A 824 -0.53 25.68 0.31
CA ASN A 824 -0.87 26.87 -0.47
C ASN A 824 -0.22 26.90 -1.87
N MET A 825 -0.26 25.76 -2.57
CA MET A 825 0.26 25.62 -3.94
C MET A 825 -0.85 25.16 -4.88
N ASN A 826 -0.85 25.68 -6.10
CA ASN A 826 -1.76 25.21 -7.15
C ASN A 826 -1.22 23.95 -7.80
N LEU A 827 -2.13 23.07 -8.26
CA LEU A 827 -1.74 21.95 -9.10
C LEU A 827 -1.19 22.44 -10.45
N ASN A 828 -0.32 21.65 -11.07
CA ASN A 828 0.10 21.89 -12.44
C ASN A 828 -0.85 21.16 -13.41
N GLY A 829 -1.80 21.90 -13.99
CA GLY A 829 -2.78 21.38 -14.94
C GLY A 829 -2.17 20.78 -16.20
N ILE A 830 -1.00 21.26 -16.65
CA ILE A 830 -0.30 20.75 -17.84
C ILE A 830 0.33 19.38 -17.55
N ASN A 831 1.01 19.23 -16.41
CA ASN A 831 1.63 17.97 -16.04
C ASN A 831 0.63 16.89 -15.67
N THR A 832 -0.55 17.28 -15.18
CA THR A 832 -1.61 16.35 -14.77
C THR A 832 -2.62 16.02 -15.86
N GLN A 833 -2.56 16.67 -17.04
CA GLN A 833 -3.62 16.61 -18.04
C GLN A 833 -3.98 15.18 -18.50
N GLY A 834 -2.99 14.31 -18.75
CA GLY A 834 -3.24 12.94 -19.19
C GLY A 834 -4.03 12.14 -18.15
N GLU A 835 -3.62 12.23 -16.88
CA GLU A 835 -4.30 11.60 -15.76
C GLU A 835 -5.71 12.15 -15.53
N ASN A 836 -5.87 13.46 -15.67
CA ASN A 836 -7.18 14.12 -15.53
C ASN A 836 -8.14 13.68 -16.65
N ILE A 837 -7.65 13.58 -17.89
CA ILE A 837 -8.42 13.07 -19.04
C ILE A 837 -8.80 11.61 -18.79
N ALA A 838 -7.87 10.78 -18.32
CA ALA A 838 -8.09 9.37 -18.02
C ALA A 838 -9.07 9.15 -16.87
N ASP A 839 -9.01 9.93 -15.78
CA ASP A 839 -9.98 9.87 -14.68
C ASP A 839 -11.42 10.18 -15.15
N ASN A 840 -11.58 11.22 -15.96
CA ASN A 840 -12.89 11.65 -16.46
C ASN A 840 -13.46 10.67 -17.51
N GLY A 841 -12.62 10.20 -18.43
CA GLY A 841 -13.00 9.17 -19.39
C GLY A 841 -13.36 7.84 -18.71
N GLY A 842 -12.50 7.39 -17.79
CA GLY A 842 -12.68 6.14 -17.06
C GLY A 842 -13.93 6.10 -16.20
N LEU A 843 -14.26 7.18 -15.48
CA LEU A 843 -15.50 7.26 -14.70
C LEU A 843 -16.74 7.15 -15.59
N LYS A 844 -16.78 7.93 -16.69
CA LYS A 844 -17.91 7.95 -17.62
C LYS A 844 -18.10 6.59 -18.30
N GLN A 845 -17.01 5.98 -18.73
CA GLN A 845 -17.02 4.65 -19.33
C GLN A 845 -17.51 3.58 -18.36
N ALA A 846 -17.03 3.60 -17.11
CA ALA A 846 -17.44 2.64 -16.09
C ALA A 846 -18.91 2.78 -15.71
N LEU A 847 -19.44 4.01 -15.65
CA LEU A 847 -20.86 4.25 -15.41
C LEU A 847 -21.73 3.73 -16.57
N SER A 848 -21.30 3.98 -17.82
CA SER A 848 -21.97 3.46 -19.00
C SER A 848 -22.00 1.92 -19.01
N ALA A 849 -20.86 1.29 -18.72
CA ALA A 849 -20.75 -0.16 -18.62
C ALA A 849 -21.62 -0.74 -17.51
N TYR A 850 -21.65 -0.08 -16.35
CA TYR A 850 -22.53 -0.44 -15.25
C TYR A 850 -24.02 -0.40 -15.68
N ARG A 851 -24.46 0.69 -16.31
CA ARG A 851 -25.84 0.82 -16.80
C ARG A 851 -26.18 -0.23 -17.86
N ASN A 852 -25.27 -0.53 -18.78
CA ASN A 852 -25.45 -1.58 -19.79
C ASN A 852 -25.55 -2.97 -19.15
N TRP A 853 -24.73 -3.26 -18.14
CA TRP A 853 -24.86 -4.46 -17.33
C TRP A 853 -26.19 -4.53 -16.59
N ALA A 854 -26.58 -3.46 -15.89
CA ALA A 854 -27.80 -3.39 -15.10
C ALA A 854 -29.06 -3.57 -15.96
N LYS A 855 -29.11 -2.95 -17.16
CA LYS A 855 -30.20 -3.14 -18.13
C LYS A 855 -30.38 -4.62 -18.52
N ARG A 856 -29.30 -5.39 -18.69
CA ARG A 856 -29.38 -6.83 -19.00
C ARG A 856 -29.79 -7.69 -17.81
N GLN A 857 -29.71 -7.16 -16.59
CA GLN A 857 -30.23 -7.80 -15.38
C GLN A 857 -31.64 -7.32 -15.01
N ASP A 858 -32.37 -6.69 -15.95
CA ASP A 858 -33.67 -6.05 -15.70
C ASP A 858 -33.64 -5.02 -14.55
N GLY A 859 -32.50 -4.36 -14.36
CA GLY A 859 -32.27 -3.40 -13.25
C GLY A 859 -32.19 -4.05 -11.87
N ARG A 860 -32.17 -5.39 -11.78
CA ARG A 860 -32.10 -6.11 -10.51
C ARG A 860 -30.66 -6.20 -10.02
N GLU A 861 -30.38 -5.48 -8.96
CA GLU A 861 -29.14 -5.60 -8.21
C GLU A 861 -29.37 -5.22 -6.76
N ASN A 862 -28.78 -6.00 -5.86
CA ASN A 862 -28.96 -5.78 -4.44
C ASN A 862 -28.16 -4.58 -3.95
N GLY A 863 -28.76 -3.77 -3.10
CA GLY A 863 -28.07 -2.68 -2.39
C GLY A 863 -27.14 -3.19 -1.29
N LEU A 864 -26.44 -2.26 -0.64
CA LEU A 864 -25.61 -2.57 0.53
C LEU A 864 -26.37 -2.39 1.85
N PRO A 865 -26.14 -3.28 2.84
CA PRO A 865 -26.81 -3.18 4.13
C PRO A 865 -26.38 -1.92 4.90
N GLY A 866 -27.34 -1.21 5.47
CA GLY A 866 -27.08 0.01 6.26
C GLY A 866 -26.76 1.27 5.45
N LEU A 867 -26.79 1.19 4.11
CA LEU A 867 -26.66 2.34 3.22
C LEU A 867 -27.95 2.51 2.41
N ALA A 868 -28.73 3.54 2.73
CA ALA A 868 -29.95 3.89 1.99
C ALA A 868 -29.64 4.68 0.71
N LEU A 869 -28.70 4.16 -0.09
CA LEU A 869 -28.25 4.76 -1.35
C LEU A 869 -28.72 3.89 -2.53
N SER A 870 -29.07 4.53 -3.65
CA SER A 870 -29.28 3.82 -4.91
C SER A 870 -27.98 3.18 -5.38
N ASN A 871 -28.07 2.18 -6.26
CA ASN A 871 -26.86 1.55 -6.79
C ASN A 871 -25.99 2.54 -7.61
N GLU A 872 -26.58 3.54 -8.28
CA GLU A 872 -25.79 4.62 -8.92
C GLU A 872 -25.10 5.53 -7.89
N GLN A 873 -25.75 5.85 -6.77
CA GLN A 873 -25.10 6.58 -5.68
C GLN A 873 -23.98 5.75 -5.04
N LEU A 874 -24.17 4.43 -4.89
CA LEU A 874 -23.14 3.50 -4.43
C LEU A 874 -21.95 3.40 -5.39
N PHE A 875 -22.18 3.49 -6.71
CA PHE A 875 -21.11 3.57 -7.71
C PHE A 875 -20.23 4.80 -7.47
N PHE A 876 -20.82 5.99 -7.33
CA PHE A 876 -20.05 7.23 -7.09
C PHE A 876 -19.37 7.24 -5.72
N LEU A 877 -20.02 6.68 -4.69
CA LEU A 877 -19.41 6.52 -3.38
C LEU A 877 -18.20 5.57 -3.43
N SER A 878 -18.31 4.44 -4.13
CA SER A 878 -17.21 3.49 -4.36
C SER A 878 -16.02 4.19 -5.05
N PHE A 879 -16.32 4.97 -6.10
CA PHE A 879 -15.31 5.77 -6.81
C PHE A 879 -14.60 6.77 -5.90
N ALA A 880 -15.33 7.56 -5.12
CA ALA A 880 -14.71 8.54 -4.23
C ALA A 880 -13.86 7.86 -3.15
N GLN A 881 -14.31 6.70 -2.64
CA GLN A 881 -13.66 6.05 -1.50
C GLN A 881 -12.35 5.34 -1.82
N ILE A 882 -12.12 4.90 -3.06
CA ILE A 882 -10.78 4.41 -3.44
C ILE A 882 -9.71 5.50 -3.37
N TRP A 883 -10.12 6.77 -3.39
CA TRP A 883 -9.27 7.96 -3.24
C TRP A 883 -9.22 8.52 -1.82
N CYS A 884 -9.78 7.83 -0.81
CA CYS A 884 -9.61 8.23 0.58
C CYS A 884 -8.14 8.10 0.99
N GLY A 885 -7.55 9.21 1.44
CA GLY A 885 -6.18 9.28 1.91
C GLY A 885 -5.71 10.71 2.14
N LYS A 886 -4.62 10.85 2.91
CA LYS A 886 -3.93 12.13 3.13
C LYS A 886 -2.42 11.93 3.12
N GLU A 887 -1.71 13.01 2.83
CA GLU A 887 -0.26 13.04 2.62
C GLU A 887 0.36 14.11 3.52
N ARG A 888 1.62 13.91 3.90
CA ARG A 888 2.39 14.93 4.63
C ARG A 888 2.67 16.14 3.73
N PRO A 889 2.82 17.37 4.28
CA PRO A 889 3.07 18.58 3.49
C PRO A 889 4.25 18.45 2.52
N GLU A 890 5.34 17.81 2.93
CA GLU A 890 6.54 17.59 2.11
C GLU A 890 6.23 16.69 0.90
N GLN A 891 5.43 15.64 1.11
CA GLN A 891 4.96 14.76 0.05
C GLN A 891 3.98 15.48 -0.91
N LEU A 892 3.17 16.42 -0.42
CA LEU A 892 2.30 17.25 -1.26
C LEU A 892 3.12 18.21 -2.14
N ILE A 893 4.18 18.83 -1.59
CA ILE A 893 5.12 19.67 -2.37
C ILE A 893 5.75 18.84 -3.49
N LYS A 894 6.23 17.64 -3.16
CA LYS A 894 6.76 16.70 -4.15
C LYS A 894 5.71 16.37 -5.20
N ARG A 895 4.46 16.13 -4.81
CA ARG A 895 3.39 15.82 -5.76
C ARG A 895 3.19 16.94 -6.77
N VAL A 896 3.05 18.19 -6.32
CA VAL A 896 2.84 19.35 -7.19
C VAL A 896 4.03 19.58 -8.13
N ARG A 897 5.26 19.46 -7.62
CA ARG A 897 6.47 19.69 -8.41
C ARG A 897 6.78 18.54 -9.36
N THR A 898 6.51 17.30 -8.96
CA THR A 898 7.14 16.15 -9.58
C THR A 898 6.20 15.10 -10.18
N LEU A 899 5.02 14.90 -9.62
CA LEU A 899 4.15 13.79 -10.00
C LEU A 899 3.15 14.18 -11.09
N ARG A 900 2.77 13.21 -11.92
CA ARG A 900 1.77 13.37 -12.98
C ARG A 900 0.33 13.29 -12.46
N HIS A 901 0.13 12.73 -11.27
CA HIS A 901 -1.18 12.56 -10.69
C HIS A 901 -1.48 13.62 -9.62
N PRO A 902 -2.65 14.28 -9.66
CA PRO A 902 -3.20 14.97 -8.50
C PRO A 902 -3.33 14.01 -7.30
N ASN A 903 -3.42 14.54 -6.07
CA ASN A 903 -3.73 13.67 -4.92
C ASN A 903 -5.20 13.22 -5.00
N GLY A 904 -5.52 12.15 -4.26
CA GLY A 904 -6.83 11.49 -4.34
C GLY A 904 -8.02 12.45 -4.20
N ARG A 905 -7.92 13.47 -3.34
CA ARG A 905 -8.95 14.51 -3.19
C ARG A 905 -9.34 15.15 -4.51
N PHE A 906 -8.37 15.68 -5.29
CA PHE A 906 -8.67 16.37 -6.54
C PHE A 906 -8.99 15.43 -7.70
N ARG A 907 -8.55 14.16 -7.63
CA ARG A 907 -9.01 13.12 -8.57
C ARG A 907 -10.50 12.87 -8.38
N ALA A 908 -10.97 12.67 -7.15
CA ALA A 908 -12.41 12.51 -6.87
C ALA A 908 -13.19 13.80 -7.17
N PHE A 909 -12.72 14.93 -6.63
CA PHE A 909 -13.40 16.23 -6.71
C PHE A 909 -13.53 16.74 -8.16
N GLY A 910 -12.42 16.84 -8.90
CA GLY A 910 -12.42 17.38 -10.26
C GLY A 910 -13.20 16.52 -11.25
N THR A 911 -13.13 15.20 -11.10
CA THR A 911 -13.84 14.24 -11.97
C THR A 911 -15.35 14.31 -11.77
N LEU A 912 -15.82 14.36 -10.52
CA LEU A 912 -17.26 14.43 -10.23
C LEU A 912 -17.86 15.79 -10.59
N GLN A 913 -17.10 16.88 -10.47
CA GLN A 913 -17.52 18.20 -10.97
C GLN A 913 -17.89 18.17 -12.46
N ASN A 914 -17.17 17.37 -13.25
CA ASN A 914 -17.37 17.24 -14.69
C ASN A 914 -18.44 16.20 -15.08
N CYS A 915 -18.99 15.45 -14.12
CA CYS A 915 -19.95 14.37 -14.36
C CYS A 915 -21.39 14.85 -14.12
N PRO A 916 -22.22 15.05 -15.17
CA PRO A 916 -23.62 15.45 -14.97
C PRO A 916 -24.44 14.35 -14.26
N ASP A 917 -24.16 13.08 -14.55
CA ASP A 917 -24.85 11.94 -13.93
C ASP A 917 -24.65 11.89 -12.41
N PHE A 918 -23.47 12.30 -11.92
CA PHE A 918 -23.23 12.47 -10.49
C PHE A 918 -24.14 13.55 -9.89
N SER A 919 -24.21 14.71 -10.56
CA SER A 919 -25.05 15.82 -10.10
C SER A 919 -26.52 15.44 -10.08
N GLU A 920 -26.98 14.63 -11.04
CA GLU A 920 -28.35 14.08 -11.06
C GLU A 920 -28.57 13.08 -9.92
N ALA A 921 -27.66 12.11 -9.74
CA ALA A 921 -27.78 11.07 -8.71
C ALA A 921 -27.84 11.62 -7.28
N PHE A 922 -27.20 12.77 -7.02
CA PHE A 922 -27.21 13.45 -5.72
C PHE A 922 -28.08 14.70 -5.67
N ASN A 923 -28.82 15.01 -6.74
CA ASN A 923 -29.68 16.20 -6.85
C ASN A 923 -28.97 17.53 -6.60
N CYS A 924 -27.72 17.66 -7.05
CA CYS A 924 -26.95 18.90 -6.92
C CYS A 924 -27.48 20.00 -7.84
N LYS A 925 -27.71 21.19 -7.29
CA LYS A 925 -28.22 22.35 -8.02
C LYS A 925 -27.13 22.95 -8.89
N LYS A 926 -27.54 23.56 -10.00
CA LYS A 926 -26.61 24.28 -10.88
C LYS A 926 -25.92 25.40 -10.09
N GLY A 927 -24.60 25.42 -10.11
CA GLY A 927 -23.79 26.40 -9.38
C GLY A 927 -23.30 25.91 -8.01
N ASP A 928 -23.81 24.78 -7.53
CA ASP A 928 -23.19 24.10 -6.38
C ASP A 928 -21.74 23.75 -6.71
N LYS A 929 -20.90 23.65 -5.68
CA LYS A 929 -19.46 23.43 -5.88
C LYS A 929 -19.17 22.13 -6.61
N MET A 930 -19.96 21.08 -6.41
CA MET A 930 -19.88 19.82 -7.16
C MET A 930 -20.69 19.78 -8.45
N ASN A 931 -21.44 20.85 -8.78
CA ASN A 931 -22.16 21.00 -10.05
C ASN A 931 -21.90 22.38 -10.70
N PRO A 932 -20.63 22.65 -11.09
CA PRO A 932 -20.28 23.90 -11.74
C PRO A 932 -20.96 24.04 -13.11
N GLU A 933 -21.24 25.27 -13.53
CA GLU A 933 -21.88 25.53 -14.83
C GLU A 933 -21.02 25.06 -16.01
N ASN A 934 -19.71 25.25 -15.91
CA ASN A 934 -18.75 24.84 -16.92
C ASN A 934 -18.15 23.48 -16.52
N LYS A 935 -18.41 22.46 -17.33
CA LYS A 935 -17.89 21.10 -17.15
C LYS A 935 -16.97 20.75 -18.30
N CYS A 936 -15.81 20.18 -18.00
CA CYS A 936 -14.88 19.69 -19.02
C CYS A 936 -15.33 18.32 -19.54
N LYS A 937 -15.34 18.15 -20.87
CA LYS A 937 -15.74 16.89 -21.53
C LYS A 937 -14.86 16.62 -22.75
N LEU A 938 -14.32 15.40 -22.82
CA LEU A 938 -13.51 14.93 -23.95
C LEU A 938 -14.01 13.58 -24.47
N TRP A 939 -13.78 12.48 -23.73
CA TRP A 939 -14.28 11.14 -24.04
C TRP A 939 -15.72 10.93 -23.59
#